data_AF-A0AAW4N784-F1
#
_entry.id   AF-A0AAW4N784-F1
#
_cell.length_a   1.000
_cell.length_b   1.000
_cell.length_c   1.000
_cell.angle_alpha   90.00
_cell.angle_beta   90.00
_cell.angle_gamma   90.00
#
_symmetry.space_group_name_H-M   'P 1'
#
loop_
_entity.id
_entity.type
_entity.pdbx_description
1 polymer ?
#
loop_
_entity_poly.entity_id
_entity_poly.type
_entity_poly.pdbx_seq_one_letter_code
_entity_poly.pdbx_strand_id
1 'polypeptide(L)'
;MLYKLKVSLFANKLTNWYFSKATLPYWCILALDSIAIVIAGMIATYIAEGGDVLARNFWNYLLMFVCSLPLFVVGMRMFHTYSGIMRFSSFVDLLRISGALVVGFILNCVLLQVMPENILCEITTESIVVMLFISMIEMWTMRILVKYMYDSSFSAESKTPVFILGVREGGISLAKSMRNDHPSQYIVKGFTSEETAMVGRFLLGCEVYPYDETLIGVMRKMNVKTLFVSPLVTEKFLEKQDMIDKLTAEGIKIMMMPKAQSWDGKSNLRHQMMREVDIEDLLPRDKIEVDMDAIGKLLSSRTILITGAAGSIGSEMVKQIAIYKPQRLILVDEAETPMHDVRLFMNKNYADIPCETIVTSITNATRMERIFSEYHPDYVFHAAAYKHVPMMEDNPAEAVQNNIYGTRVIADMAVKYGTRKFVMISTDKAVNPTNVMGCSKRICEIYCQTLNKAIVDGEVKGVTQFVTTRFGNVLGSNGSVIPIFKKQIAMGGPITVTHPDIIRFFMLIPEACKLVLEAGTMGKGGEIFVFDMGKPVRIADLAKRMIALSGVDGIDIKYVGLRDGEKLFEEVLNDKEATIPTHHPKIMVAKVREYPYELARKNEEDLYQLSFTYDDMAIVKKMKEIVPEYKSQHSKYSELDHN
;
A
#
# COMPACT_ATOMS: atom_id res chain seq x y z
N MET A 1 14.69 9.35 -57.66
CA MET A 1 13.85 8.60 -56.68
C MET A 1 14.68 7.76 -55.70
N LEU A 2 15.72 7.05 -56.16
CA LEU A 2 16.62 6.23 -55.30
C LEU A 2 17.44 7.00 -54.25
N TYR A 3 17.77 8.29 -54.49
CA TYR A 3 18.52 9.11 -53.53
C TYR A 3 17.67 9.54 -52.32
N LYS A 4 16.37 9.84 -52.51
CA LYS A 4 15.43 10.15 -51.43
C LYS A 4 15.15 8.93 -50.52
N LEU A 5 15.17 7.71 -51.07
CA LEU A 5 14.98 6.47 -50.30
C LEU A 5 16.18 6.14 -49.38
N LYS A 6 17.42 6.31 -49.86
CA LYS A 6 18.64 6.07 -49.05
C LYS A 6 18.78 7.07 -47.89
N VAL A 7 18.41 8.33 -48.09
CA VAL A 7 18.43 9.35 -47.02
C VAL A 7 17.43 9.01 -45.91
N SER A 8 16.24 8.47 -46.25
CA SER A 8 15.25 8.07 -45.24
C SER A 8 15.69 6.85 -44.41
N LEU A 9 16.36 5.88 -45.04
CA LEU A 9 16.88 4.69 -44.35
C LEU A 9 18.06 5.03 -43.43
N PHE A 10 18.96 5.93 -43.84
CA PHE A 10 20.07 6.39 -43.00
C PHE A 10 19.58 7.26 -41.85
N ALA A 11 18.68 8.21 -42.12
CA ALA A 11 18.07 9.06 -41.09
C ALA A 11 17.33 8.23 -40.05
N ASN A 12 16.56 7.21 -40.47
CA ASN A 12 15.86 6.29 -39.56
C ASN A 12 16.83 5.40 -38.78
N LYS A 13 17.95 4.98 -39.37
CA LYS A 13 18.97 4.18 -38.67
C LYS A 13 19.74 5.01 -37.65
N LEU A 14 20.03 6.28 -37.95
CA LEU A 14 20.69 7.24 -37.07
C LEU A 14 19.78 7.68 -35.92
N THR A 15 18.50 7.98 -36.20
CA THR A 15 17.50 8.28 -35.16
C THR A 15 17.28 7.06 -34.27
N ASN A 16 17.08 5.87 -34.84
CA ASN A 16 16.94 4.65 -34.03
C ASN A 16 18.22 4.35 -33.24
N TRP A 17 19.42 4.52 -33.79
CA TRP A 17 20.68 4.31 -33.07
C TRP A 17 20.84 5.28 -31.89
N TYR A 18 20.60 6.57 -32.13
CA TYR A 18 20.64 7.58 -31.07
C TYR A 18 19.58 7.24 -30.03
N PHE A 19 18.30 7.23 -30.40
CA PHE A 19 17.21 7.10 -29.44
C PHE A 19 17.11 5.73 -28.74
N SER A 20 17.69 4.64 -29.27
CA SER A 20 17.56 3.30 -28.68
C SER A 20 18.55 2.94 -27.57
N LYS A 21 19.88 3.19 -27.69
CA LYS A 21 20.84 2.68 -26.67
C LYS A 21 22.13 3.46 -26.38
N ALA A 22 22.60 4.40 -27.22
CA ALA A 22 23.88 5.09 -26.99
C ALA A 22 23.73 6.63 -26.98
N THR A 23 24.30 7.33 -26.01
CA THR A 23 24.36 8.80 -25.99
C THR A 23 25.31 9.32 -27.08
N LEU A 24 25.04 10.50 -27.63
CA LEU A 24 26.01 11.13 -28.53
C LEU A 24 27.28 11.41 -27.74
N PRO A 25 28.47 11.08 -28.27
CA PRO A 25 29.72 11.49 -27.67
C PRO A 25 29.78 13.02 -27.48
N TYR A 26 30.43 13.44 -26.41
CA TYR A 26 30.55 14.86 -26.06
C TYR A 26 31.13 15.72 -27.19
N TRP A 27 32.06 15.16 -27.97
CA TRP A 27 32.70 15.83 -29.11
C TRP A 27 31.72 16.06 -30.28
N CYS A 28 30.70 15.21 -30.46
CA CYS A 28 29.68 15.43 -31.47
C CYS A 28 28.83 16.65 -31.10
N ILE A 29 28.48 16.79 -29.82
CA ILE A 29 27.69 17.92 -29.32
C ILE A 29 28.50 19.21 -29.45
N LEU A 30 29.77 19.17 -29.03
CA LEU A 30 30.68 20.30 -29.17
C LEU A 30 30.86 20.71 -30.65
N ALA A 31 30.98 19.74 -31.56
CA ALA A 31 31.10 20.01 -32.99
C ALA A 31 29.81 20.65 -33.55
N LEU A 32 28.63 20.14 -33.21
CA LEU A 32 27.34 20.71 -33.63
C LEU A 32 27.16 22.14 -33.12
N ASP A 33 27.47 22.36 -31.84
CA ASP A 33 27.38 23.69 -31.22
C ASP A 33 28.40 24.66 -31.84
N SER A 34 29.60 24.18 -32.20
CA SER A 34 30.62 24.99 -32.89
C SER A 34 30.22 25.33 -34.33
N ILE A 35 29.62 24.38 -35.06
CA ILE A 35 29.10 24.61 -36.41
C ILE A 35 27.97 25.63 -36.38
N ALA A 36 27.06 25.55 -35.40
CA ALA A 36 26.00 26.53 -35.21
C ALA A 36 26.56 27.95 -35.02
N ILE A 37 27.62 28.12 -34.22
CA ILE A 37 28.26 29.44 -34.05
C ILE A 37 28.83 29.98 -35.36
N VAL A 38 29.52 29.15 -36.15
CA VAL A 38 30.08 29.59 -37.45
C VAL A 38 28.95 29.95 -38.43
N ILE A 39 27.90 29.14 -38.50
CA ILE A 39 26.73 29.42 -39.35
C ILE A 39 26.05 30.72 -38.92
N ALA A 40 25.84 30.90 -37.62
CA ALA A 40 25.27 32.12 -37.05
C ALA A 40 26.12 33.35 -37.40
N GLY A 41 27.46 33.23 -37.38
CA GLY A 41 28.37 34.30 -37.78
C GLY A 41 28.20 34.68 -39.26
N MET A 42 28.14 33.69 -40.15
CA MET A 42 27.93 33.92 -41.58
C MET A 42 26.57 34.55 -41.88
N ILE A 43 25.51 34.12 -41.17
CA ILE A 43 24.17 34.72 -41.29
C ILE A 43 24.19 36.16 -40.75
N ALA A 44 24.86 36.41 -39.62
CA ALA A 44 24.98 37.75 -39.06
C ALA A 44 25.70 38.70 -40.03
N THR A 45 26.80 38.27 -40.66
CA THR A 45 27.49 39.05 -41.69
C THR A 45 26.61 39.27 -42.93
N TYR A 46 25.86 38.27 -43.38
CA TYR A 46 24.89 38.44 -44.47
C TYR A 46 23.86 39.53 -44.16
N ILE A 47 23.35 39.57 -42.92
CA ILE A 47 22.38 40.57 -42.47
C ILE A 47 23.03 41.96 -42.35
N ALA A 48 24.25 42.03 -41.82
CA ALA A 48 24.92 43.29 -41.55
C ALA A 48 25.50 43.97 -42.80
N GLU A 49 26.10 43.19 -43.71
CA GLU A 49 26.90 43.71 -44.84
C GLU A 49 26.32 43.35 -46.21
N GLY A 50 25.34 42.45 -46.27
CA GLY A 50 24.70 42.00 -47.51
C GLY A 50 25.43 40.84 -48.21
N GLY A 51 24.70 40.15 -49.09
CA GLY A 51 25.17 38.92 -49.74
C GLY A 51 26.37 39.09 -50.68
N ASP A 52 26.46 40.22 -51.38
CA ASP A 52 27.54 40.48 -52.35
C ASP A 52 28.90 40.70 -51.70
N VAL A 53 28.92 41.24 -50.47
CA VAL A 53 30.13 41.44 -49.67
C VAL A 53 30.57 40.11 -49.06
N LEU A 54 29.62 39.36 -48.50
CA LEU A 54 29.87 38.03 -47.96
C LEU A 54 30.41 37.07 -49.02
N ALA A 55 29.87 37.08 -50.24
CA ALA A 55 30.33 36.19 -51.31
C ALA A 55 31.77 36.48 -51.76
N ARG A 56 32.16 37.77 -51.85
CA ARG A 56 33.52 38.18 -52.23
C ARG A 56 34.56 37.84 -51.16
N ASN A 57 34.19 37.95 -49.89
CA ASN A 57 35.09 37.75 -48.75
C ASN A 57 34.79 36.46 -47.96
N PHE A 58 34.09 35.50 -48.57
CA PHE A 58 33.56 34.32 -47.88
C PHE A 58 34.62 33.57 -47.06
N TRP A 59 35.77 33.30 -47.67
CA TRP A 59 36.85 32.56 -47.01
C TRP A 59 37.47 33.33 -45.84
N ASN A 60 37.49 34.67 -45.92
CA ASN A 60 38.02 35.52 -44.85
C ASN A 60 37.08 35.50 -43.64
N TYR A 61 35.77 35.66 -43.86
CA TYR A 61 34.78 35.53 -42.78
C TYR A 61 34.74 34.12 -42.19
N LEU A 62 34.80 33.08 -43.02
CA LEU A 62 34.86 31.70 -42.54
C LEU A 62 36.09 31.47 -41.66
N LEU A 63 37.28 31.89 -42.11
CA LEU A 63 38.51 31.75 -41.35
C LEU A 63 38.43 32.52 -40.03
N MET A 64 37.88 33.74 -40.06
CA MET A 64 37.72 34.56 -38.88
C MET A 64 36.78 33.94 -37.84
N PHE A 65 35.61 33.44 -38.25
CA PHE A 65 34.69 32.75 -37.33
C PHE A 65 35.31 31.47 -36.79
N VAL A 66 36.05 30.71 -37.60
CA VAL A 66 36.80 29.53 -37.13
C VAL A 66 37.88 29.93 -36.10
N CYS A 67 38.59 31.04 -36.32
CA CYS A 67 39.57 31.58 -35.37
C CYS A 67 38.93 32.14 -34.09
N SER A 68 37.65 32.53 -34.14
CA SER A 68 36.88 33.01 -32.97
C SER A 68 36.35 31.87 -32.08
N LEU A 69 36.20 30.66 -32.64
CA LEU A 69 35.65 29.49 -31.94
C LEU A 69 36.35 29.15 -30.62
N PRO A 70 37.70 29.17 -30.49
CA PRO A 70 38.37 28.85 -29.24
C PRO A 70 37.86 29.69 -28.05
N LEU A 71 37.47 30.95 -28.27
CA LEU A 71 36.92 31.82 -27.24
C LEU A 71 35.51 31.40 -26.80
N PHE A 72 34.67 30.96 -27.73
CA PHE A 72 33.37 30.36 -27.40
C PHE A 72 33.52 29.01 -26.70
N VAL A 73 34.54 28.22 -27.07
CA VAL A 73 34.86 26.94 -26.41
C VAL A 73 35.23 27.15 -24.94
N VAL A 74 35.86 28.26 -24.56
CA VAL A 74 36.10 28.63 -23.14
C VAL A 74 34.76 28.72 -22.38
N GLY A 75 33.77 29.43 -22.94
CA GLY A 75 32.43 29.51 -22.38
C GLY A 75 31.74 28.14 -22.29
N MET A 76 31.78 27.37 -23.38
CA MET A 76 31.21 26.01 -23.40
C MET A 76 31.86 25.07 -22.38
N ARG A 77 33.18 25.22 -22.13
CA ARG A 77 33.93 24.47 -21.14
C ARG A 77 33.57 24.85 -19.71
N MET A 78 33.35 26.14 -19.45
CA MET A 78 32.97 26.67 -18.15
C MET A 78 31.55 26.25 -17.74
N PHE A 79 30.60 26.30 -18.68
CA PHE A 79 29.20 25.93 -18.44
C PHE A 79 28.86 24.48 -18.80
N HIS A 80 29.85 23.71 -19.25
CA HIS A 80 29.74 22.29 -19.56
C HIS A 80 28.63 21.93 -20.56
N THR A 81 28.36 22.80 -21.55
CA THR A 81 27.22 22.70 -22.49
C THR A 81 27.22 21.43 -23.34
N TYR A 82 28.41 20.90 -23.64
CA TYR A 82 28.61 19.72 -24.47
C TYR A 82 28.59 18.40 -23.69
N SER A 83 28.54 18.45 -22.35
CA SER A 83 28.53 17.27 -21.48
C SER A 83 27.11 16.75 -21.19
N GLY A 84 26.09 17.57 -21.47
CA GLY A 84 24.69 17.22 -21.25
C GLY A 84 24.14 16.24 -22.29
N ILE A 85 23.22 15.38 -21.86
CA ILE A 85 22.51 14.46 -22.76
C ILE A 85 21.33 15.20 -23.40
N MET A 86 21.41 15.53 -24.70
CA MET A 86 20.42 16.40 -25.37
C MET A 86 18.95 15.91 -25.28
N ARG A 87 18.71 14.60 -25.15
CA ARG A 87 17.35 14.04 -25.00
C ARG A 87 16.69 14.40 -23.67
N PHE A 88 17.51 14.55 -22.62
CA PHE A 88 17.07 14.91 -21.28
C PHE A 88 17.27 16.40 -21.02
N SER A 89 17.50 17.21 -22.06
CA SER A 89 17.66 18.65 -21.92
C SER A 89 16.48 19.26 -21.17
N SER A 90 16.84 20.09 -20.19
CA SER A 90 15.96 20.80 -19.29
C SER A 90 16.08 22.31 -19.50
N PHE A 91 15.26 23.09 -18.80
CA PHE A 91 15.39 24.55 -18.81
C PHE A 91 16.76 25.02 -18.32
N VAL A 92 17.40 24.28 -17.40
CA VAL A 92 18.75 24.58 -16.89
C VAL A 92 19.80 24.50 -18.00
N ASP A 93 19.65 23.58 -18.95
CA ASP A 93 20.60 23.43 -20.06
C ASP A 93 20.50 24.59 -21.05
N LEU A 94 19.29 25.14 -21.25
CA LEU A 94 19.11 26.35 -22.06
C LEU A 94 19.81 27.56 -21.42
N LEU A 95 19.73 27.71 -20.09
CA LEU A 95 20.43 28.77 -19.36
C LEU A 95 21.96 28.61 -19.41
N ARG A 96 22.47 27.38 -19.32
CA ARG A 96 23.92 27.09 -19.48
C ARG A 96 24.43 27.46 -20.86
N ILE A 97 23.66 27.17 -21.91
CA ILE A 97 23.97 27.58 -23.28
C ILE A 97 24.04 29.10 -23.39
N SER A 98 23.05 29.81 -22.85
CA SER A 98 23.05 31.28 -22.86
C SER A 98 24.26 31.85 -22.12
N GLY A 99 24.59 31.33 -20.94
CA GLY A 99 25.79 31.75 -20.19
C GLY A 99 27.10 31.51 -20.97
N ALA A 100 27.24 30.35 -21.60
CA ALA A 100 28.41 30.01 -22.41
C ALA A 100 28.61 30.97 -23.60
N LEU A 101 27.54 31.27 -24.32
CA LEU A 101 27.58 32.17 -25.48
C LEU A 101 27.88 33.61 -25.06
N VAL A 102 27.34 34.09 -23.93
CA VAL A 102 27.65 35.42 -23.38
C VAL A 102 29.13 35.55 -23.01
N VAL A 103 29.72 34.52 -22.37
CA VAL A 103 31.17 34.54 -22.08
C VAL A 103 32.00 34.57 -23.36
N GLY A 104 31.65 33.74 -24.35
CA GLY A 104 32.32 33.75 -25.65
C GLY A 104 32.18 35.09 -26.38
N PHE A 105 31.02 35.72 -26.30
CA PHE A 105 30.76 37.06 -26.83
C PHE A 105 31.66 38.12 -26.20
N ILE A 106 31.75 38.15 -24.86
CA ILE A 106 32.58 39.11 -24.12
C ILE A 106 34.05 38.95 -24.52
N LEU A 107 34.56 37.71 -24.58
CA LEU A 107 35.93 37.44 -24.97
C LEU A 107 36.24 37.87 -26.40
N ASN A 108 35.29 37.69 -27.33
CA ASN A 108 35.44 38.15 -28.71
C ASN A 108 35.41 39.69 -28.82
N CYS A 109 34.56 40.37 -28.05
CA CYS A 109 34.57 41.84 -28.01
C CYS A 109 35.90 42.39 -27.48
N VAL A 110 36.47 41.77 -26.45
CA VAL A 110 37.80 42.12 -25.92
C VAL A 110 38.88 41.86 -26.97
N LEU A 111 38.82 40.74 -27.69
CA LEU A 111 39.78 40.43 -28.76
C LEU A 111 39.74 41.48 -29.87
N LEU A 112 38.55 41.94 -30.28
CA LEU A 112 38.42 43.01 -31.28
C LEU A 112 39.08 44.33 -30.86
N GLN A 113 39.11 44.66 -29.55
CA GLN A 113 39.77 45.87 -29.06
C GLN A 113 41.30 45.78 -29.07
N VAL A 114 41.87 44.57 -29.11
CA VAL A 114 43.32 44.33 -29.01
C VAL A 114 43.95 43.99 -30.37
N MET A 115 43.13 43.61 -31.36
CA MET A 115 43.59 43.23 -32.69
C MET A 115 43.93 44.46 -33.56
N PRO A 116 45.08 44.48 -34.28
CA PRO A 116 45.42 45.53 -35.23
C PRO A 116 44.46 45.57 -36.43
N GLU A 117 44.07 46.77 -36.88
CA GLU A 117 43.11 47.01 -37.99
C GLU A 117 43.46 46.31 -39.32
N ASN A 118 44.71 45.88 -39.52
CA ASN A 118 45.21 45.34 -40.79
C ASN A 118 45.18 43.80 -40.93
N ILE A 119 44.62 43.04 -39.97
CA ILE A 119 44.84 41.58 -39.92
C ILE A 119 43.68 40.73 -40.45
N LEU A 120 42.41 41.17 -40.52
CA LEU A 120 41.30 40.50 -41.23
C LEU A 120 40.04 41.40 -41.21
N CYS A 121 39.08 41.18 -42.13
CA CYS A 121 37.85 41.97 -42.35
C CYS A 121 37.22 42.55 -41.06
N GLU A 122 36.86 43.85 -41.08
CA GLU A 122 36.27 44.57 -39.94
C GLU A 122 34.92 43.98 -39.52
N ILE A 123 34.90 43.03 -38.59
CA ILE A 123 33.65 42.63 -37.92
C ILE A 123 33.28 43.73 -36.93
N THR A 124 32.11 44.32 -37.14
CA THR A 124 31.53 45.29 -36.21
C THR A 124 31.03 44.59 -34.94
N THR A 125 31.01 45.31 -33.82
CA THR A 125 30.41 44.81 -32.57
C THR A 125 28.93 44.42 -32.78
N GLU A 126 28.23 45.11 -33.68
CA GLU A 126 26.85 44.81 -34.07
C GLU A 126 26.71 43.40 -34.67
N SER A 127 27.61 43.02 -35.58
CA SER A 127 27.65 41.68 -36.17
C SER A 127 27.85 40.58 -35.12
N ILE A 128 28.68 40.81 -34.09
CA ILE A 128 28.89 39.84 -33.00
C ILE A 128 27.63 39.74 -32.11
N VAL A 129 26.92 40.85 -31.87
CA VAL A 129 25.66 40.83 -31.09
C VAL A 129 24.58 40.06 -31.85
N VAL A 130 24.46 40.27 -33.17
CA VAL A 130 23.52 39.51 -34.01
C VAL A 130 23.87 38.01 -34.01
N MET A 131 25.16 37.68 -34.15
CA MET A 131 25.66 36.30 -34.07
C MET A 131 25.32 35.64 -32.73
N LEU A 132 25.41 36.36 -31.60
CA LEU A 132 25.04 35.85 -30.27
C LEU A 132 23.57 35.40 -30.22
N PHE A 133 22.64 36.22 -30.72
CA PHE A 133 21.22 35.87 -30.70
C PHE A 133 20.89 34.73 -31.67
N ILE A 134 21.47 34.73 -32.88
CA ILE A 134 21.22 33.66 -33.85
C ILE A 134 21.75 32.32 -33.33
N SER A 135 22.99 32.29 -32.81
CA SER A 135 23.58 31.07 -32.23
C SER A 135 22.77 30.57 -31.02
N MET A 136 22.24 31.47 -30.19
CA MET A 136 21.36 31.09 -29.07
C MET A 136 20.06 30.43 -29.56
N ILE A 137 19.40 31.02 -30.56
CA ILE A 137 18.16 30.49 -31.15
C ILE A 137 18.41 29.12 -31.80
N GLU A 138 19.48 28.98 -32.58
CA GLU A 138 19.84 27.72 -33.24
C GLU A 138 20.08 26.60 -32.21
N MET A 139 20.90 26.88 -31.19
CA MET A 139 21.23 25.89 -30.17
C MET A 139 20.03 25.52 -29.29
N TRP A 140 19.19 26.49 -28.90
CA TRP A 140 17.95 26.23 -28.17
C TRP A 140 16.98 25.38 -28.99
N THR A 141 16.78 25.75 -30.27
CA THR A 141 15.90 25.02 -31.19
C THR A 141 16.37 23.59 -31.35
N MET A 142 17.68 23.36 -31.51
CA MET A 142 18.25 22.02 -31.60
C MET A 142 17.98 21.18 -30.34
N ARG A 143 18.15 21.74 -29.13
CA ARG A 143 17.87 21.01 -27.88
C ARG A 143 16.39 20.70 -27.70
N ILE A 144 15.50 21.65 -28.01
CA ILE A 144 14.05 21.48 -27.93
C ILE A 144 13.57 20.44 -28.96
N LEU A 145 14.06 20.51 -30.19
CA LEU A 145 13.69 19.60 -31.26
C LEU A 145 14.13 18.16 -30.95
N VAL A 146 15.36 17.96 -30.50
CA VAL A 146 15.87 16.61 -30.14
C VAL A 146 15.07 16.02 -28.98
N LYS A 147 14.73 16.82 -27.97
CA LYS A 147 13.85 16.41 -26.86
C LYS A 147 12.46 16.03 -27.37
N TYR A 148 11.84 16.87 -28.19
CA TYR A 148 10.52 16.61 -28.76
C TYR A 148 10.48 15.33 -29.61
N MET A 149 11.50 15.11 -30.45
CA MET A 149 11.65 13.90 -31.24
C MET A 149 11.84 12.66 -30.36
N TYR A 150 12.57 12.76 -29.25
CA TYR A 150 12.73 11.67 -28.29
C TYR A 150 11.38 11.29 -27.65
N ASP A 151 10.67 12.27 -27.09
CA ASP A 151 9.36 12.07 -26.45
C ASP A 151 8.34 11.46 -27.44
N SER A 152 8.43 11.85 -28.72
CA SER A 152 7.54 11.36 -29.80
C SER A 152 7.92 9.94 -30.28
N SER A 153 9.20 9.59 -30.33
CA SER A 153 9.67 8.29 -30.87
C SER A 153 9.32 7.10 -29.96
N PHE A 154 9.18 7.33 -28.65
CA PHE A 154 8.74 6.32 -27.68
C PHE A 154 7.21 6.25 -27.49
N SER A 155 6.43 6.91 -28.35
CA SER A 155 4.97 6.90 -28.29
C SER A 155 4.32 5.85 -29.22
N ALA A 156 5.11 4.97 -29.84
CA ALA A 156 4.61 3.94 -30.77
C ALA A 156 4.06 2.66 -30.08
N GLU A 157 4.18 2.51 -28.76
CA GLU A 157 3.46 1.47 -28.02
C GLU A 157 2.03 1.92 -27.69
N SER A 158 1.06 1.00 -27.75
CA SER A 158 -0.35 1.23 -27.42
C SER A 158 -0.53 1.67 -25.96
N LYS A 159 -0.41 2.97 -25.70
CA LYS A 159 -0.63 3.57 -24.38
C LYS A 159 -2.12 3.55 -24.03
N THR A 160 -2.43 3.08 -22.82
CA THR A 160 -3.79 3.09 -22.26
C THR A 160 -4.18 4.53 -21.93
N PRO A 161 -5.28 5.07 -22.49
CA PRO A 161 -5.75 6.41 -22.17
C PRO A 161 -6.37 6.45 -20.79
N VAL A 162 -6.01 7.45 -19.98
CA VAL A 162 -6.44 7.57 -18.58
C VAL A 162 -6.93 8.96 -18.24
N PHE A 163 -7.82 9.02 -17.25
CA PHE A 163 -8.19 10.25 -16.55
C PHE A 163 -7.58 10.27 -15.14
N ILE A 164 -7.37 11.46 -14.59
CA ILE A 164 -6.88 11.63 -13.20
C ILE A 164 -7.88 12.47 -12.41
N LEU A 165 -8.45 11.90 -11.35
CA LEU A 165 -9.23 12.62 -10.35
C LEU A 165 -8.30 13.31 -9.36
N GLY A 166 -8.31 14.65 -9.38
CA GLY A 166 -7.48 15.51 -8.55
C GLY A 166 -6.54 16.40 -9.38
N VAL A 167 -6.65 17.71 -9.17
CA VAL A 167 -5.92 18.75 -9.92
C VAL A 167 -4.78 19.40 -9.13
N ARG A 168 -4.46 18.85 -7.95
CA ARG A 168 -3.39 19.31 -7.05
C ARG A 168 -2.12 18.47 -7.17
N GLU A 169 -1.19 18.65 -6.24
CA GLU A 169 0.14 18.03 -6.21
C GLU A 169 0.13 16.52 -6.49
N GLY A 170 -0.76 15.76 -5.86
CA GLY A 170 -0.86 14.31 -6.09
C GLY A 170 -1.25 13.95 -7.54
N GLY A 171 -2.23 14.64 -8.13
CA GLY A 171 -2.64 14.40 -9.52
C GLY A 171 -1.60 14.88 -10.53
N ILE A 172 -0.97 16.02 -10.26
CA ILE A 172 0.14 16.57 -11.07
C ILE A 172 1.34 15.62 -11.04
N SER A 173 1.68 15.06 -9.87
CA SER A 173 2.79 14.11 -9.73
C SER A 173 2.50 12.82 -10.49
N LEU A 174 1.27 12.30 -10.44
CA LEU A 174 0.87 11.12 -11.24
C LEU A 174 1.03 11.38 -12.73
N ALA A 175 0.50 12.51 -13.23
CA ALA A 175 0.61 12.87 -14.64
C ALA A 175 2.08 13.04 -15.08
N LYS A 176 2.92 13.64 -14.23
CA LYS A 176 4.36 13.77 -14.48
C LYS A 176 5.05 12.40 -14.51
N SER A 177 4.73 11.49 -13.57
CA SER A 177 5.28 10.13 -13.55
C SER A 177 4.87 9.35 -14.81
N MET A 178 3.61 9.43 -15.24
CA MET A 178 3.14 8.79 -16.48
C MET A 178 3.76 9.38 -17.75
N ARG A 179 4.16 10.66 -17.73
CA ARG A 179 4.80 11.31 -18.87
C ARG A 179 6.30 11.04 -18.94
N ASN A 180 6.97 10.98 -17.78
CA ASN A 180 8.42 10.92 -17.68
C ASN A 180 8.99 9.50 -17.56
N ASP A 181 8.21 8.52 -17.08
CA ASP A 181 8.66 7.12 -17.07
C ASP A 181 8.63 6.55 -18.51
N HIS A 182 9.75 6.00 -18.95
CA HIS A 182 9.85 5.30 -20.23
C HIS A 182 10.32 3.86 -19.98
N PRO A 183 9.56 2.83 -20.42
CA PRO A 183 8.26 2.91 -21.12
C PRO A 183 7.09 3.10 -20.15
N SER A 184 6.30 4.17 -20.32
CA SER A 184 5.01 4.34 -19.62
C SER A 184 3.89 3.73 -20.45
N GLN A 185 3.06 2.95 -19.79
CA GLN A 185 1.89 2.28 -20.37
C GLN A 185 0.67 3.20 -20.49
N TYR A 186 0.74 4.44 -19.98
CA TYR A 186 -0.42 5.32 -19.83
C TYR A 186 -0.26 6.64 -20.59
N ILE A 187 -1.38 7.19 -21.09
CA ILE A 187 -1.47 8.54 -21.64
C ILE A 187 -2.63 9.29 -20.97
N VAL A 188 -2.31 10.40 -20.31
CA VAL A 188 -3.32 11.24 -19.65
C VAL A 188 -4.11 11.99 -20.72
N LYS A 189 -5.44 11.83 -20.70
CA LYS A 189 -6.38 12.49 -21.63
C LYS A 189 -7.12 13.66 -20.99
N GLY A 190 -7.27 13.65 -19.67
CA GLY A 190 -8.01 14.68 -18.95
C GLY A 190 -7.80 14.56 -17.44
N PHE A 191 -8.05 15.66 -16.76
CA PHE A 191 -8.22 15.69 -15.31
C PHE A 191 -9.70 15.80 -14.98
N THR A 192 -10.09 15.36 -13.79
CA THR A 192 -11.44 15.59 -13.26
C THR A 192 -11.35 16.14 -11.84
N SER A 193 -12.25 17.07 -11.50
CA SER A 193 -12.27 17.75 -10.21
C SER A 193 -13.67 18.22 -9.84
N GLU A 194 -13.92 18.33 -8.54
CA GLU A 194 -15.09 19.03 -7.98
C GLU A 194 -14.87 20.55 -7.89
N GLU A 195 -13.62 21.01 -7.99
CA GLU A 195 -13.28 22.43 -7.90
C GLU A 195 -13.73 23.16 -9.17
N THR A 196 -14.90 23.81 -9.12
CA THR A 196 -15.51 24.54 -10.26
C THR A 196 -14.58 25.59 -10.87
N ALA A 197 -13.70 26.19 -10.07
CA ALA A 197 -12.71 27.16 -10.53
C ALA A 197 -11.69 26.57 -11.53
N MET A 198 -11.46 25.25 -11.49
CA MET A 198 -10.50 24.55 -12.33
C MET A 198 -11.14 23.92 -13.57
N VAL A 199 -12.45 23.68 -13.57
CA VAL A 199 -13.18 23.07 -14.69
C VAL A 199 -13.08 23.94 -15.95
N GLY A 200 -12.85 23.32 -17.10
CA GLY A 200 -12.64 23.99 -18.40
C GLY A 200 -11.24 24.59 -18.60
N ARG A 201 -10.36 24.54 -17.59
CA ARG A 201 -8.96 24.96 -17.72
C ARG A 201 -8.08 23.81 -18.21
N PHE A 202 -6.88 24.14 -18.69
CA PHE A 202 -5.87 23.18 -19.08
C PHE A 202 -4.81 23.02 -17.98
N LEU A 203 -4.53 21.77 -17.60
CA LEU A 203 -3.46 21.39 -16.69
C LEU A 203 -2.52 20.41 -17.40
N LEU A 204 -1.23 20.75 -17.49
CA LEU A 204 -0.23 19.95 -18.21
C LEU A 204 -0.63 19.61 -19.67
N GLY A 205 -1.41 20.51 -20.31
CA GLY A 205 -1.90 20.32 -21.68
C GLY A 205 -3.17 19.47 -21.82
N CYS A 206 -3.75 19.02 -20.70
CA CYS A 206 -5.02 18.28 -20.67
C CYS A 206 -6.14 19.12 -20.05
N GLU A 207 -7.35 19.03 -20.57
CA GLU A 207 -8.51 19.76 -20.03
C GLU A 207 -8.99 19.14 -18.70
N VAL A 208 -9.55 19.98 -17.83
CA VAL A 208 -10.16 19.60 -16.55
C VAL A 208 -11.69 19.53 -16.71
N TYR A 209 -12.26 18.36 -16.46
CA TYR A 209 -13.68 18.07 -16.52
C TYR A 209 -14.32 18.07 -15.11
N PRO A 210 -15.64 18.29 -14.99
CA PRO A 210 -16.33 18.16 -13.72
C PRO A 210 -16.38 16.69 -13.24
N TYR A 211 -16.24 16.46 -11.94
CA TYR A 211 -16.46 15.16 -11.31
C TYR A 211 -17.94 14.95 -10.97
N ASP A 212 -18.74 14.69 -12.00
CA ASP A 212 -20.18 14.41 -11.92
C ASP A 212 -20.58 13.31 -12.93
N GLU A 213 -21.88 13.04 -13.08
CA GLU A 213 -22.39 12.02 -14.01
C GLU A 213 -22.01 12.28 -15.48
N THR A 214 -21.74 13.53 -15.87
CA THR A 214 -21.35 13.87 -17.24
C THR A 214 -19.97 13.32 -17.60
N LEU A 215 -19.12 13.08 -16.59
CA LEU A 215 -17.78 12.51 -16.76
C LEU A 215 -17.82 11.16 -17.48
N ILE A 216 -18.79 10.30 -17.18
CA ILE A 216 -18.94 8.99 -17.79
C ILE A 216 -19.15 9.14 -19.31
N GLY A 217 -20.00 10.08 -19.71
CA GLY A 217 -20.22 10.40 -21.12
C GLY A 217 -18.97 10.92 -21.82
N VAL A 218 -18.15 11.73 -21.14
CA VAL A 218 -16.85 12.22 -21.65
C VAL A 218 -15.87 11.07 -21.81
N MET A 219 -15.68 10.24 -20.78
CA MET A 219 -14.77 9.10 -20.81
C MET A 219 -15.13 8.11 -21.92
N ARG A 220 -16.44 7.86 -22.14
CA ARG A 220 -16.94 7.05 -23.25
C ARG A 220 -16.58 7.64 -24.61
N LYS A 221 -16.83 8.94 -24.82
CA LYS A 221 -16.48 9.66 -26.07
C LYS A 221 -14.98 9.62 -26.37
N MET A 222 -14.15 9.69 -25.33
CA MET A 222 -12.69 9.68 -25.45
C MET A 222 -12.07 8.27 -25.42
N ASN A 223 -12.89 7.21 -25.35
CA ASN A 223 -12.47 5.81 -25.22
C ASN A 223 -11.50 5.56 -24.04
N VAL A 224 -11.79 6.19 -22.89
CA VAL A 224 -11.02 6.07 -21.65
C VAL A 224 -11.70 5.04 -20.75
N LYS A 225 -10.98 3.98 -20.36
CA LYS A 225 -11.46 2.93 -19.46
C LYS A 225 -10.75 2.89 -18.12
N THR A 226 -10.01 3.94 -17.77
CA THR A 226 -9.21 3.96 -16.54
C THR A 226 -9.20 5.34 -15.90
N LEU A 227 -9.50 5.38 -14.59
CA LEU A 227 -9.52 6.56 -13.75
C LEU A 227 -8.50 6.39 -12.62
N PHE A 228 -7.50 7.25 -12.55
CA PHE A 228 -6.56 7.33 -11.43
C PHE A 228 -7.09 8.30 -10.37
N VAL A 229 -7.16 7.86 -9.12
CA VAL A 229 -7.57 8.69 -7.98
C VAL A 229 -6.33 9.21 -7.27
N SER A 230 -6.20 10.53 -7.18
CA SER A 230 -5.11 11.15 -6.44
C SER A 230 -5.22 10.87 -4.94
N PRO A 231 -4.12 10.56 -4.23
CA PRO A 231 -4.15 10.29 -2.79
C PRO A 231 -4.81 11.37 -1.94
N LEU A 232 -4.76 12.63 -2.39
CA LEU A 232 -5.33 13.79 -1.69
C LEU A 232 -6.86 13.87 -1.77
N VAL A 233 -7.50 13.10 -2.67
CA VAL A 233 -8.96 13.11 -2.87
C VAL A 233 -9.57 11.73 -2.63
N THR A 234 -8.78 10.74 -2.23
CA THR A 234 -9.23 9.36 -1.99
C THR A 234 -10.38 9.29 -0.99
N GLU A 235 -10.33 10.01 0.12
CA GLU A 235 -11.39 9.97 1.15
C GLU A 235 -12.72 10.49 0.59
N LYS A 236 -12.71 11.67 -0.03
CA LYS A 236 -13.89 12.27 -0.68
C LYS A 236 -14.44 11.42 -1.82
N PHE A 237 -13.55 10.79 -2.59
CA PHE A 237 -13.92 9.85 -3.64
C PHE A 237 -14.74 8.68 -3.07
N LEU A 238 -14.29 8.10 -1.95
CA LEU A 238 -14.92 6.95 -1.30
C LEU A 238 -16.23 7.28 -0.59
N GLU A 239 -16.47 8.53 -0.21
CA GLU A 239 -17.76 8.99 0.29
C GLU A 239 -18.86 8.92 -0.79
N LYS A 240 -18.50 9.08 -2.07
CA LYS A 240 -19.41 9.06 -3.21
C LYS A 240 -19.57 7.67 -3.82
N GLN A 241 -20.05 6.72 -3.02
CA GLN A 241 -20.26 5.32 -3.41
C GLN A 241 -21.12 5.17 -4.67
N ASP A 242 -22.16 5.98 -4.84
CA ASP A 242 -23.01 5.96 -6.04
C ASP A 242 -22.23 6.25 -7.34
N MET A 243 -21.28 7.19 -7.30
CA MET A 243 -20.42 7.48 -8.44
C MET A 243 -19.45 6.33 -8.73
N ILE A 244 -18.93 5.68 -7.69
CA ILE A 244 -18.07 4.49 -7.83
C ILE A 244 -18.82 3.35 -8.49
N ASP A 245 -20.05 3.08 -8.04
CA ASP A 245 -20.91 2.04 -8.58
C ASP A 245 -21.23 2.32 -10.06
N LYS A 246 -21.52 3.58 -10.43
CA LYS A 246 -21.74 4.00 -11.82
C LYS A 246 -20.50 3.87 -12.71
N LEU A 247 -19.33 4.29 -12.22
CA LEU A 247 -18.06 4.13 -12.96
C LEU A 247 -17.74 2.65 -13.20
N THR A 248 -17.92 1.83 -12.17
CA THR A 248 -17.67 0.39 -12.23
C THR A 248 -18.62 -0.33 -13.18
N ALA A 249 -19.92 0.03 -13.15
CA ALA A 249 -20.93 -0.54 -14.06
C ALA A 249 -20.63 -0.26 -15.54
N GLU A 250 -19.91 0.81 -15.84
CA GLU A 250 -19.45 1.19 -17.18
C GLU A 250 -18.11 0.55 -17.56
N GLY A 251 -17.58 -0.34 -16.73
CA GLY A 251 -16.30 -1.03 -16.93
C GLY A 251 -15.08 -0.11 -16.80
N ILE A 252 -15.20 1.01 -16.08
CA ILE A 252 -14.08 1.91 -15.82
C ILE A 252 -13.24 1.37 -14.68
N LYS A 253 -11.97 1.07 -14.97
CA LYS A 253 -10.98 0.64 -13.97
C LYS A 253 -10.56 1.80 -13.09
N ILE A 254 -10.79 1.70 -11.80
CA ILE A 254 -10.38 2.71 -10.83
C ILE A 254 -9.03 2.31 -10.24
N MET A 255 -8.03 3.19 -10.38
CA MET A 255 -6.66 2.99 -9.89
C MET A 255 -6.41 3.93 -8.72
N MET A 256 -6.08 3.40 -7.55
CA MET A 256 -5.83 4.20 -6.35
C MET A 256 -4.70 3.63 -5.49
N MET A 257 -4.16 4.47 -4.61
CA MET A 257 -3.16 4.05 -3.64
C MET A 257 -3.86 3.26 -2.53
N PRO A 258 -3.31 2.10 -2.08
CA PRO A 258 -3.89 1.35 -0.97
C PRO A 258 -4.00 2.23 0.28
N LYS A 259 -5.14 2.21 0.98
CA LYS A 259 -5.33 3.00 2.22
C LYS A 259 -4.28 2.73 3.31
N ALA A 260 -3.69 1.54 3.32
CA ALA A 260 -2.63 1.18 4.26
C ALA A 260 -1.31 1.93 4.01
N GLN A 261 -1.14 2.55 2.84
CA GLN A 261 0.02 3.36 2.49
C GLN A 261 -0.35 4.84 2.60
N SER A 262 0.43 5.61 3.35
CA SER A 262 0.29 7.07 3.42
C SER A 262 1.30 7.74 2.50
N TRP A 263 0.85 8.72 1.70
CA TRP A 263 1.73 9.60 0.95
C TRP A 263 2.00 10.87 1.78
N ASP A 264 3.27 11.26 1.85
CA ASP A 264 3.77 12.39 2.65
C ASP A 264 3.43 13.77 2.07
N GLY A 265 2.76 13.82 0.91
CA GLY A 265 2.42 15.06 0.21
C GLY A 265 3.60 15.69 -0.54
N LYS A 266 4.82 15.20 -0.36
CA LYS A 266 6.06 15.87 -0.77
C LYS A 266 6.94 15.03 -1.68
N SER A 267 6.91 13.71 -1.52
CA SER A 267 7.69 12.76 -2.32
C SER A 267 7.12 12.60 -3.73
N ASN A 268 7.97 12.27 -4.71
CA ASN A 268 7.54 12.01 -6.07
C ASN A 268 6.65 10.76 -6.12
N LEU A 269 5.36 10.97 -6.35
CA LEU A 269 4.38 9.90 -6.46
C LEU A 269 4.52 9.17 -7.81
N ARG A 270 4.74 7.86 -7.74
CA ARG A 270 4.91 6.98 -8.89
C ARG A 270 3.62 6.27 -9.24
N HIS A 271 3.27 6.23 -10.53
CA HIS A 271 2.03 5.56 -10.97
C HIS A 271 2.04 4.05 -10.68
N GLN A 272 3.21 3.40 -10.57
CA GLN A 272 3.33 1.98 -10.20
C GLN A 272 2.93 1.70 -8.74
N MET A 273 2.78 2.74 -7.90
CA MET A 273 2.25 2.60 -6.53
C MET A 273 0.73 2.49 -6.50
N MET A 274 0.06 2.78 -7.62
CA MET A 274 -1.38 2.68 -7.74
C MET A 274 -1.77 1.27 -8.13
N ARG A 275 -2.82 0.75 -7.51
CA ARG A 275 -3.42 -0.54 -7.87
C ARG A 275 -4.88 -0.36 -8.23
N GLU A 276 -5.43 -1.33 -8.95
CA GLU A 276 -6.87 -1.42 -9.17
C GLU A 276 -7.58 -1.50 -7.81
N VAL A 277 -8.68 -0.74 -7.66
CA VAL A 277 -9.44 -0.70 -6.42
C VAL A 277 -9.98 -2.09 -6.10
N ASP A 278 -9.78 -2.53 -4.87
CA ASP A 278 -10.32 -3.80 -4.40
C ASP A 278 -11.54 -3.57 -3.52
N ILE A 279 -12.38 -4.58 -3.33
CA ILE A 279 -13.61 -4.44 -2.54
C ILE A 279 -13.31 -4.01 -1.11
N GLU A 280 -12.18 -4.43 -0.55
CA GLU A 280 -11.71 -4.06 0.79
C GLU A 280 -11.42 -2.56 0.94
N ASP A 281 -11.11 -1.85 -0.15
CA ASP A 281 -10.86 -0.40 -0.14
C ASP A 281 -12.16 0.41 -0.11
N LEU A 282 -13.24 -0.15 -0.69
CA LEU A 282 -14.56 0.47 -0.80
C LEU A 282 -15.45 0.29 0.43
N LEU A 283 -15.08 -0.60 1.35
CA LEU A 283 -15.86 -0.81 2.57
C LEU A 283 -15.83 0.45 3.46
N PRO A 284 -16.99 0.88 3.99
CA PRO A 284 -17.09 2.06 4.83
C PRO A 284 -16.35 1.80 6.15
N ARG A 285 -15.30 2.57 6.42
CA ARG A 285 -14.54 2.48 7.67
C ARG A 285 -13.88 3.81 8.00
N ASP A 286 -13.86 4.12 9.28
CA ASP A 286 -13.11 5.25 9.79
C ASP A 286 -11.64 4.88 9.92
N LYS A 287 -10.76 5.85 9.71
CA LYS A 287 -9.34 5.69 10.00
C LYS A 287 -9.14 5.46 11.50
N ILE A 288 -8.31 4.48 11.85
CA ILE A 288 -7.90 4.21 13.23
C ILE A 288 -6.58 4.92 13.53
N GLU A 289 -6.57 5.69 14.62
CA GLU A 289 -5.39 6.41 15.13
C GLU A 289 -5.04 5.88 16.52
N VAL A 290 -3.82 5.40 16.71
CA VAL A 290 -3.33 4.80 17.96
C VAL A 290 -2.07 5.52 18.44
N ASP A 291 -1.77 5.43 19.74
CA ASP A 291 -0.60 6.07 20.33
C ASP A 291 0.66 5.21 20.04
N MET A 292 1.27 5.50 18.89
CA MET A 292 2.47 4.79 18.43
C MET A 292 3.66 4.98 19.39
N ASP A 293 3.74 6.10 20.11
CA ASP A 293 4.84 6.38 21.04
C ASP A 293 4.70 5.54 22.31
N ALA A 294 3.48 5.40 22.84
CA ALA A 294 3.21 4.54 24.00
C ALA A 294 3.48 3.06 23.67
N ILE A 295 3.02 2.60 22.50
CA ILE A 295 3.28 1.23 22.01
C ILE A 295 4.79 0.99 21.86
N GLY A 296 5.51 1.94 21.25
CA GLY A 296 6.97 1.83 21.06
C GLY A 296 7.72 1.71 22.39
N LYS A 297 7.40 2.55 23.38
CA LYS A 297 8.00 2.48 24.72
C LYS A 297 7.76 1.13 25.42
N LEU A 298 6.61 0.51 25.18
CA LEU A 298 6.26 -0.78 25.77
C LEU A 298 7.09 -1.92 25.18
N LEU A 299 7.31 -1.90 23.86
CA LEU A 299 7.84 -3.03 23.08
C LEU A 299 9.33 -2.95 22.75
N SER A 300 9.90 -1.75 22.65
CA SER A 300 11.32 -1.57 22.32
C SER A 300 12.22 -2.22 23.37
N SER A 301 13.26 -2.92 22.89
CA SER A 301 14.23 -3.62 23.74
C SER A 301 13.60 -4.68 24.67
N ARG A 302 12.49 -5.30 24.26
CA ARG A 302 11.83 -6.41 24.98
C ARG A 302 11.93 -7.73 24.23
N THR A 303 11.85 -8.83 24.97
CA THR A 303 11.63 -10.15 24.37
C THR A 303 10.13 -10.39 24.23
N ILE A 304 9.68 -10.60 23.00
CA ILE A 304 8.25 -10.74 22.69
C ILE A 304 8.02 -12.11 22.06
N LEU A 305 7.04 -12.85 22.60
CA LEU A 305 6.59 -14.12 22.06
C LEU A 305 5.23 -13.95 21.37
N ILE A 306 5.11 -14.47 20.16
CA ILE A 306 3.86 -14.47 19.38
C ILE A 306 3.53 -15.93 19.03
N THR A 307 2.39 -16.42 19.50
CA THR A 307 1.87 -17.74 19.07
C THR A 307 0.87 -17.56 17.94
N GLY A 308 0.81 -18.51 17.01
CA GLY A 308 0.01 -18.36 15.79
C GLY A 308 0.65 -17.33 14.85
N ALA A 309 1.99 -17.20 14.92
CA ALA A 309 2.76 -16.16 14.26
C ALA A 309 2.68 -16.22 12.72
N ALA A 310 2.26 -17.36 12.15
CA ALA A 310 2.07 -17.53 10.73
C ALA A 310 0.60 -17.35 10.29
N GLY A 311 -0.33 -17.21 11.24
CA GLY A 311 -1.72 -16.88 10.97
C GLY A 311 -1.91 -15.43 10.47
N SER A 312 -3.11 -15.12 9.98
CA SER A 312 -3.40 -13.77 9.42
C SER A 312 -3.20 -12.63 10.44
N ILE A 313 -3.63 -12.82 11.69
CA ILE A 313 -3.41 -11.83 12.77
C ILE A 313 -1.96 -11.89 13.26
N GLY A 314 -1.44 -13.07 13.59
CA GLY A 314 -0.09 -13.21 14.14
C GLY A 314 1.01 -12.69 13.22
N SER A 315 0.93 -12.96 11.92
CA SER A 315 1.90 -12.47 10.94
C SER A 315 1.84 -10.95 10.76
N GLU A 316 0.68 -10.33 10.92
CA GLU A 316 0.58 -8.86 10.96
C GLU A 316 1.13 -8.29 12.26
N MET A 317 0.88 -8.94 13.40
CA MET A 317 1.49 -8.56 14.68
C MET A 317 3.02 -8.60 14.59
N VAL A 318 3.61 -9.62 13.95
CA VAL A 318 5.05 -9.68 13.67
C VAL A 318 5.52 -8.42 12.94
N LYS A 319 4.84 -8.04 11.85
CA LYS A 319 5.19 -6.86 11.04
C LYS A 319 5.12 -5.57 11.85
N GLN A 320 4.04 -5.38 12.62
CA GLN A 320 3.82 -4.15 13.37
C GLN A 320 4.75 -4.01 14.58
N ILE A 321 5.05 -5.13 15.25
CA ILE A 321 5.95 -5.15 16.39
C ILE A 321 7.41 -4.95 15.94
N ALA A 322 7.82 -5.53 14.80
CA ALA A 322 9.19 -5.43 14.31
C ALA A 322 9.66 -3.98 14.06
N ILE A 323 8.75 -3.07 13.72
CA ILE A 323 9.04 -1.64 13.51
C ILE A 323 9.67 -1.00 14.75
N TYR A 324 9.31 -1.46 15.96
CA TYR A 324 9.78 -0.92 17.23
C TYR A 324 11.12 -1.51 17.70
N LYS A 325 11.75 -2.38 16.89
CA LYS A 325 13.03 -3.02 17.18
C LYS A 325 13.08 -3.65 18.58
N PRO A 326 12.22 -4.67 18.85
CA PRO A 326 12.32 -5.44 20.08
C PRO A 326 13.72 -6.08 20.22
N GLN A 327 14.09 -6.43 21.45
CA GLN A 327 15.35 -7.12 21.72
C GLN A 327 15.38 -8.50 21.03
N ARG A 328 14.23 -9.19 21.01
CA ARG A 328 14.08 -10.50 20.37
C ARG A 328 12.62 -10.81 20.07
N LEU A 329 12.38 -11.50 18.97
CA LEU A 329 11.08 -12.08 18.61
C LEU A 329 11.15 -13.60 18.68
N ILE A 330 10.19 -14.21 19.40
CA ILE A 330 9.99 -15.66 19.45
C ILE A 330 8.65 -15.97 18.77
N LEU A 331 8.71 -16.55 17.58
CA LEU A 331 7.56 -16.77 16.71
C LEU A 331 7.21 -18.25 16.69
N VAL A 332 6.05 -18.61 17.24
CA VAL A 332 5.60 -19.99 17.38
C VAL A 332 4.37 -20.22 16.51
N ASP A 333 4.42 -21.24 15.66
CA ASP A 333 3.28 -21.70 14.87
C ASP A 333 3.44 -23.19 14.53
N GLU A 334 2.35 -23.92 14.30
CA GLU A 334 2.42 -25.32 13.86
C GLU A 334 2.55 -25.43 12.33
N ALA A 335 2.09 -24.41 11.59
CA ALA A 335 2.08 -24.43 10.14
C ALA A 335 3.46 -24.10 9.57
N GLU A 336 4.19 -25.14 9.15
CA GLU A 336 5.56 -25.03 8.64
C GLU A 336 5.69 -24.05 7.46
N THR A 337 4.85 -24.19 6.42
CA THR A 337 5.01 -23.41 5.19
C THR A 337 4.69 -21.92 5.39
N PRO A 338 3.56 -21.53 6.02
CA PRO A 338 3.34 -20.13 6.38
C PRO A 338 4.42 -19.56 7.32
N MET A 339 4.99 -20.38 8.21
CA MET A 339 6.07 -19.93 9.10
C MET A 339 7.37 -19.66 8.33
N HIS A 340 7.63 -20.41 7.26
CA HIS A 340 8.73 -20.13 6.33
C HIS A 340 8.58 -18.76 5.67
N ASP A 341 7.37 -18.37 5.26
CA ASP A 341 7.10 -17.06 4.67
C ASP A 341 7.39 -15.92 5.67
N VAL A 342 6.99 -16.10 6.93
CA VAL A 342 7.30 -15.15 8.01
C VAL A 342 8.81 -15.05 8.24
N ARG A 343 9.54 -16.17 8.21
CA ARG A 343 11.00 -16.20 8.32
C ARG A 343 11.68 -15.42 7.19
N LEU A 344 11.26 -15.66 5.94
CA LEU A 344 11.78 -14.93 4.78
C LEU A 344 11.48 -13.43 4.87
N PHE A 345 10.28 -13.07 5.31
CA PHE A 345 9.89 -11.68 5.53
C PHE A 345 10.79 -10.99 6.56
N MET A 346 11.03 -11.62 7.71
CA MET A 346 11.89 -11.08 8.76
C MET A 346 13.34 -10.93 8.30
N ASN A 347 13.89 -11.96 7.64
CA ASN A 347 15.25 -11.90 7.10
C ASN A 347 15.43 -10.80 6.04
N LYS A 348 14.39 -10.52 5.24
CA LYS A 348 14.46 -9.51 4.18
C LYS A 348 14.34 -8.07 4.72
N ASN A 349 13.45 -7.85 5.69
CA ASN A 349 13.06 -6.50 6.10
C ASN A 349 13.62 -6.07 7.47
N TYR A 350 13.99 -7.02 8.33
CA TYR A 350 14.38 -6.80 9.72
C TYR A 350 15.52 -7.74 10.16
N ALA A 351 16.54 -7.88 9.33
CA ALA A 351 17.67 -8.78 9.57
C ALA A 351 18.48 -8.45 10.85
N ASP A 352 18.35 -7.23 11.38
CA ASP A 352 18.99 -6.76 12.61
C ASP A 352 18.29 -7.22 13.89
N ILE A 353 17.06 -7.76 13.80
CA ILE A 353 16.29 -8.22 14.95
C ILE A 353 16.52 -9.73 15.15
N PRO A 354 17.07 -10.18 16.29
CA PRO A 354 17.10 -11.60 16.63
C PRO A 354 15.69 -12.19 16.62
N CYS A 355 15.45 -13.16 15.73
CA CYS A 355 14.14 -13.73 15.47
C CYS A 355 14.20 -15.25 15.39
N GLU A 356 13.59 -15.92 16.37
CA GLU A 356 13.47 -17.38 16.40
C GLU A 356 12.13 -17.79 15.79
N THR A 357 12.16 -18.60 14.74
CA THR A 357 10.96 -19.16 14.11
C THR A 357 10.82 -20.64 14.47
N ILE A 358 9.86 -20.96 15.32
CA ILE A 358 9.74 -22.28 15.96
C ILE A 358 8.46 -22.97 15.47
N VAL A 359 8.63 -24.08 14.74
CA VAL A 359 7.52 -24.91 14.28
C VAL A 359 7.13 -25.92 15.36
N THR A 360 6.03 -25.68 16.07
CA THR A 360 5.50 -26.56 17.11
C THR A 360 4.08 -26.15 17.52
N SER A 361 3.32 -27.06 18.13
CA SER A 361 1.99 -26.77 18.66
C SER A 361 2.05 -26.22 20.09
N ILE A 362 1.16 -25.27 20.39
CA ILE A 362 0.99 -24.70 21.73
C ILE A 362 0.50 -25.74 22.76
N THR A 363 -0.06 -26.86 22.31
CA THR A 363 -0.53 -27.95 23.17
C THR A 363 0.62 -28.80 23.71
N ASN A 364 1.84 -28.68 23.14
CA ASN A 364 3.01 -29.39 23.63
C ASN A 364 3.61 -28.66 24.85
N ALA A 365 3.05 -28.94 26.03
CA ALA A 365 3.44 -28.29 27.29
C ALA A 365 4.94 -28.38 27.58
N THR A 366 5.56 -29.55 27.39
CA THR A 366 7.01 -29.74 27.61
C THR A 366 7.86 -28.89 26.66
N ARG A 367 7.42 -28.73 25.41
CA ARG A 367 8.12 -27.86 24.44
C ARG A 367 7.92 -26.39 24.77
N MET A 368 6.70 -25.98 25.13
CA MET A 368 6.40 -24.62 25.54
C MET A 368 7.17 -24.22 26.79
N GLU A 369 7.26 -25.11 27.78
CA GLU A 369 8.05 -24.88 28.99
C GLU A 369 9.53 -24.61 28.66
N ARG A 370 10.14 -25.41 27.77
CA ARG A 370 11.52 -25.17 27.32
C ARG A 370 11.68 -23.79 26.69
N ILE A 371 10.77 -23.41 25.79
CA ILE A 371 10.81 -22.10 25.10
C ILE A 371 10.69 -20.95 26.10
N PHE A 372 9.74 -21.02 27.04
CA PHE A 372 9.57 -19.98 28.06
C PHE A 372 10.75 -19.92 29.01
N SER A 373 11.32 -21.07 29.40
CA SER A 373 12.52 -21.14 30.25
C SER A 373 13.78 -20.61 29.59
N GLU A 374 13.90 -20.74 28.27
CA GLU A 374 15.06 -20.30 27.51
C GLU A 374 14.99 -18.79 27.24
N TYR A 375 13.80 -18.28 26.88
CA TYR A 375 13.66 -16.91 26.37
C TYR A 375 13.06 -15.91 27.35
N HIS A 376 12.35 -16.35 28.39
CA HIS A 376 11.71 -15.48 29.40
C HIS A 376 10.98 -14.27 28.76
N PRO A 377 9.93 -14.49 27.96
CA PRO A 377 9.28 -13.41 27.22
C PRO A 377 8.63 -12.38 28.17
N ASP A 378 8.95 -11.10 27.96
CA ASP A 378 8.32 -9.99 28.69
C ASP A 378 6.84 -9.83 28.31
N TYR A 379 6.53 -10.04 27.02
CA TYR A 379 5.19 -9.91 26.44
C TYR A 379 4.83 -11.12 25.60
N VAL A 380 3.59 -11.59 25.74
CA VAL A 380 3.02 -12.66 24.93
C VAL A 380 1.81 -12.12 24.16
N PHE A 381 1.82 -12.25 22.84
CA PHE A 381 0.65 -12.03 21.99
C PHE A 381 0.12 -13.38 21.50
N HIS A 382 -1.01 -13.80 22.06
CA HIS A 382 -1.58 -15.12 21.81
C HIS A 382 -2.66 -15.07 20.71
N ALA A 383 -2.27 -15.43 19.48
CA ALA A 383 -3.14 -15.46 18.30
C ALA A 383 -3.36 -16.88 17.72
N ALA A 384 -2.87 -17.93 18.38
CA ALA A 384 -3.05 -19.32 17.95
C ALA A 384 -4.44 -19.83 18.36
N ALA A 385 -5.25 -20.24 17.39
CA ALA A 385 -6.55 -20.90 17.58
C ALA A 385 -7.09 -21.45 16.27
N TYR A 386 -7.93 -22.48 16.34
CA TYR A 386 -8.86 -22.84 15.27
C TYR A 386 -10.09 -21.93 15.28
N LYS A 387 -10.44 -21.41 14.10
CA LYS A 387 -11.44 -20.35 13.93
C LYS A 387 -12.63 -20.71 13.03
N HIS A 388 -12.56 -21.82 12.30
CA HIS A 388 -13.58 -22.16 11.30
C HIS A 388 -14.79 -22.82 11.99
N VAL A 389 -15.89 -22.08 12.11
CA VAL A 389 -17.11 -22.53 12.81
C VAL A 389 -17.57 -23.92 12.34
N PRO A 390 -17.78 -24.21 11.04
CA PRO A 390 -18.27 -25.52 10.63
C PRO A 390 -17.32 -26.66 11.04
N MET A 391 -16.01 -26.45 10.89
CA MET A 391 -15.03 -27.47 11.26
C MET A 391 -15.01 -27.75 12.76
N MET A 392 -15.26 -26.74 13.60
CA MET A 392 -15.28 -26.90 15.06
C MET A 392 -16.63 -27.41 15.58
N GLU A 393 -17.72 -27.18 14.85
CA GLU A 393 -18.98 -27.90 15.07
C GLU A 393 -18.81 -29.39 14.79
N ASP A 394 -18.10 -29.74 13.71
CA ASP A 394 -17.81 -31.12 13.35
C ASP A 394 -16.79 -31.80 14.28
N ASN A 395 -15.91 -31.01 14.91
CA ASN A 395 -14.80 -31.52 15.73
C ASN A 395 -14.66 -30.76 17.07
N PRO A 396 -15.60 -30.91 18.03
CA PRO A 396 -15.53 -30.22 19.31
C PRO A 396 -14.31 -30.57 20.15
N ALA A 397 -13.85 -31.83 20.10
CA ALA A 397 -12.65 -32.27 20.81
C ALA A 397 -11.41 -31.45 20.40
N GLU A 398 -11.25 -31.17 19.11
CA GLU A 398 -10.15 -30.36 18.58
C GLU A 398 -10.25 -28.89 19.04
N ALA A 399 -11.46 -28.34 19.12
CA ALA A 399 -11.67 -27.01 19.67
C ALA A 399 -11.25 -26.93 21.15
N VAL A 400 -11.55 -27.98 21.94
CA VAL A 400 -11.12 -28.06 23.34
C VAL A 400 -9.60 -28.19 23.45
N GLN A 401 -9.01 -29.18 22.77
CA GLN A 401 -7.59 -29.48 22.91
C GLN A 401 -6.70 -28.35 22.39
N ASN A 402 -7.05 -27.76 21.24
CA ASN A 402 -6.24 -26.71 20.66
C ASN A 402 -6.54 -25.32 21.24
N ASN A 403 -7.80 -24.89 21.26
CA ASN A 403 -8.10 -23.52 21.71
C ASN A 403 -8.01 -23.43 23.23
N ILE A 404 -8.70 -24.31 23.96
CA ILE A 404 -8.84 -24.17 25.41
C ILE A 404 -7.55 -24.61 26.12
N TYR A 405 -7.17 -25.88 25.96
CA TYR A 405 -5.98 -26.42 26.61
C TYR A 405 -4.71 -25.75 26.10
N GLY A 406 -4.60 -25.51 24.80
CA GLY A 406 -3.50 -24.73 24.23
C GLY A 406 -3.38 -23.32 24.85
N THR A 407 -4.49 -22.60 25.05
CA THR A 407 -4.46 -21.29 25.75
C THR A 407 -3.98 -21.46 27.19
N ARG A 408 -4.49 -22.46 27.92
CA ARG A 408 -4.08 -22.74 29.31
C ARG A 408 -2.56 -22.95 29.40
N VAL A 409 -1.98 -23.78 28.52
CA VAL A 409 -0.53 -24.03 28.52
C VAL A 409 0.26 -22.72 28.41
N ILE A 410 -0.07 -21.85 27.46
CA ILE A 410 0.68 -20.60 27.27
C ILE A 410 0.43 -19.63 28.44
N ALA A 411 -0.80 -19.54 28.94
CA ALA A 411 -1.14 -18.70 30.09
C ALA A 411 -0.38 -19.14 31.35
N ASP A 412 -0.36 -20.43 31.65
CA ASP A 412 0.35 -21.00 32.80
C ASP A 412 1.87 -20.78 32.68
N MET A 413 2.44 -20.96 31.48
CA MET A 413 3.86 -20.69 31.24
C MET A 413 4.19 -19.19 31.38
N ALA A 414 3.31 -18.30 30.92
CA ALA A 414 3.49 -16.86 31.08
C ALA A 414 3.57 -16.46 32.56
N VAL A 415 2.69 -17.02 33.41
CA VAL A 415 2.74 -16.80 34.86
C VAL A 415 4.00 -17.39 35.46
N LYS A 416 4.29 -18.66 35.16
CA LYS A 416 5.44 -19.39 35.71
C LYS A 416 6.79 -18.70 35.45
N TYR A 417 6.96 -18.11 34.28
CA TYR A 417 8.21 -17.49 33.85
C TYR A 417 8.21 -15.95 33.93
N GLY A 418 7.20 -15.35 34.56
CA GLY A 418 7.19 -13.93 34.91
C GLY A 418 6.94 -12.99 33.73
N THR A 419 6.20 -13.43 32.71
CA THR A 419 5.73 -12.56 31.64
C THR A 419 4.95 -11.40 32.24
N ARG A 420 5.24 -10.16 31.81
CA ARG A 420 4.60 -8.95 32.35
C ARG A 420 3.16 -8.84 31.88
N LYS A 421 2.94 -9.07 30.59
CA LYS A 421 1.62 -8.93 29.98
C LYS A 421 1.35 -9.99 28.92
N PHE A 422 0.18 -10.59 29.03
CA PHE A 422 -0.35 -11.59 28.12
C PHE A 422 -1.57 -11.01 27.41
N VAL A 423 -1.49 -10.86 26.08
CA VAL A 423 -2.58 -10.32 25.26
C VAL A 423 -3.21 -11.46 24.46
N MET A 424 -4.44 -11.83 24.80
CA MET A 424 -5.22 -12.84 24.10
C MET A 424 -6.06 -12.22 22.99
N ILE A 425 -5.96 -12.79 21.79
CA ILE A 425 -6.91 -12.51 20.70
C ILE A 425 -8.16 -13.38 20.88
N SER A 426 -9.31 -12.73 21.01
CA SER A 426 -10.65 -13.32 21.04
C SER A 426 -11.48 -12.81 19.85
N THR A 427 -12.78 -13.08 19.85
CA THR A 427 -13.69 -12.81 18.74
C THR A 427 -15.07 -12.39 19.27
N ASP A 428 -15.80 -11.61 18.48
CA ASP A 428 -17.25 -11.35 18.67
C ASP A 428 -18.07 -12.64 18.89
N LYS A 429 -17.68 -13.77 18.29
CA LYS A 429 -18.37 -15.07 18.45
C LYS A 429 -18.29 -15.66 19.87
N ALA A 430 -17.41 -15.13 20.73
CA ALA A 430 -17.37 -15.49 22.14
C ALA A 430 -18.52 -14.83 22.94
N VAL A 431 -19.17 -13.81 22.37
CA VAL A 431 -20.32 -13.11 22.95
C VAL A 431 -21.60 -13.90 22.65
N ASN A 432 -22.31 -14.34 23.70
CA ASN A 432 -23.51 -15.19 23.58
C ASN A 432 -23.30 -16.30 22.52
N PRO A 433 -22.31 -17.18 22.74
CA PRO A 433 -21.85 -18.07 21.68
C PRO A 433 -23.01 -18.95 21.19
N THR A 434 -23.05 -19.22 19.89
CA THR A 434 -24.04 -20.13 19.26
C THR A 434 -23.39 -21.34 18.61
N ASN A 435 -22.08 -21.46 18.75
CA ASN A 435 -21.27 -22.52 18.19
C ASN A 435 -20.09 -22.87 19.11
N VAL A 436 -19.55 -24.07 18.90
CA VAL A 436 -18.42 -24.66 19.63
C VAL A 436 -17.18 -23.79 19.54
N MET A 437 -16.88 -23.21 18.37
CA MET A 437 -15.71 -22.34 18.20
C MET A 437 -15.79 -21.10 19.10
N GLY A 438 -16.90 -20.37 19.03
CA GLY A 438 -17.16 -19.21 19.89
C GLY A 438 -17.16 -19.56 21.36
N CYS A 439 -17.80 -20.68 21.74
CA CYS A 439 -17.82 -21.14 23.12
C CYS A 439 -16.42 -21.52 23.62
N SER A 440 -15.58 -22.16 22.79
CA SER A 440 -14.20 -22.48 23.16
C SER A 440 -13.40 -21.21 23.49
N LYS A 441 -13.55 -20.15 22.68
CA LYS A 441 -12.91 -18.86 22.94
C LYS A 441 -13.46 -18.20 24.19
N ARG A 442 -14.76 -18.30 24.47
CA ARG A 442 -15.35 -17.81 25.72
C ARG A 442 -14.77 -18.50 26.96
N ILE A 443 -14.51 -19.82 26.88
CA ILE A 443 -13.84 -20.56 27.96
C ILE A 443 -12.40 -20.09 28.15
N CYS A 444 -11.66 -19.84 27.06
CA CYS A 444 -10.31 -19.23 27.13
C CYS A 444 -10.35 -17.88 27.88
N GLU A 445 -11.35 -17.04 27.61
CA GLU A 445 -11.51 -15.75 28.31
C GLU A 445 -11.72 -15.95 29.80
N ILE A 446 -12.65 -16.84 30.19
CA ILE A 446 -12.91 -17.17 31.59
C ILE A 446 -11.61 -17.62 32.27
N TYR A 447 -10.84 -18.51 31.63
CA TYR A 447 -9.58 -18.99 32.17
C TYR A 447 -8.57 -17.85 32.42
N CYS A 448 -8.29 -17.03 31.40
CA CYS A 448 -7.34 -15.92 31.53
C CYS A 448 -7.78 -14.87 32.57
N GLN A 449 -9.07 -14.56 32.63
CA GLN A 449 -9.61 -13.59 33.58
C GLN A 449 -9.54 -14.08 35.02
N THR A 450 -9.93 -15.33 35.26
CA THR A 450 -9.86 -15.92 36.60
C THR A 450 -8.42 -16.10 37.06
N LEU A 451 -7.50 -16.46 36.16
CA LEU A 451 -6.07 -16.53 36.48
C LEU A 451 -5.49 -15.16 36.84
N ASN A 452 -5.85 -14.10 36.11
CA ASN A 452 -5.47 -12.73 36.47
C ASN A 452 -6.00 -12.34 37.85
N LYS A 453 -7.28 -12.64 38.12
CA LYS A 453 -7.89 -12.35 39.42
C LYS A 453 -7.18 -13.09 40.55
N ALA A 454 -6.88 -14.38 40.37
CA ALA A 454 -6.14 -15.18 41.35
C ALA A 454 -4.74 -14.62 41.63
N ILE A 455 -4.08 -14.02 40.63
CA ILE A 455 -2.80 -13.32 40.83
C ILE A 455 -2.98 -12.06 41.68
N VAL A 456 -3.99 -11.25 41.35
CA VAL A 456 -4.29 -10.00 42.07
C VAL A 456 -4.70 -10.28 43.52
N ASP A 457 -5.50 -11.32 43.74
CA ASP A 457 -5.99 -11.74 45.07
C ASP A 457 -4.92 -12.52 45.87
N GLY A 458 -3.77 -12.83 45.26
CA GLY A 458 -2.64 -13.50 45.90
C GLY A 458 -2.79 -15.02 46.05
N GLU A 459 -3.82 -15.63 45.44
CA GLU A 459 -4.03 -17.07 45.38
C GLU A 459 -2.98 -17.77 44.50
N VAL A 460 -2.56 -17.10 43.42
CA VAL A 460 -1.51 -17.57 42.50
C VAL A 460 -0.35 -16.58 42.50
N LYS A 461 0.87 -17.07 42.74
CA LYS A 461 2.06 -16.21 42.69
C LYS A 461 2.41 -15.87 41.23
N GLY A 462 2.34 -14.59 40.88
CA GLY A 462 2.70 -14.11 39.55
C GLY A 462 2.69 -12.59 39.45
N VAL A 463 3.09 -12.07 38.29
CA VAL A 463 3.01 -10.63 37.95
C VAL A 463 2.28 -10.37 36.62
N THR A 464 1.83 -11.44 35.95
CA THR A 464 1.29 -11.39 34.61
C THR A 464 -0.07 -10.72 34.59
N GLN A 465 -0.17 -9.66 33.79
CA GLN A 465 -1.43 -8.99 33.49
C GLN A 465 -2.05 -9.63 32.25
N PHE A 466 -3.26 -10.17 32.37
CA PHE A 466 -3.98 -10.72 31.22
C PHE A 466 -4.91 -9.68 30.61
N VAL A 467 -4.77 -9.48 29.32
CA VAL A 467 -5.61 -8.59 28.52
C VAL A 467 -6.23 -9.39 27.41
N THR A 468 -7.53 -9.26 27.20
CA THR A 468 -8.24 -9.92 26.09
C THR A 468 -8.77 -8.86 25.13
N THR A 469 -8.78 -9.16 23.83
CA THR A 469 -9.35 -8.29 22.79
C THR A 469 -10.40 -9.03 21.98
N ARG A 470 -11.62 -8.48 21.89
CA ARG A 470 -12.72 -8.98 21.06
C ARG A 470 -12.93 -8.04 19.89
N PHE A 471 -12.92 -8.60 18.69
CA PHE A 471 -13.29 -7.90 17.47
C PHE A 471 -13.92 -8.86 16.47
N GLY A 472 -14.60 -8.28 15.47
CA GLY A 472 -15.31 -9.03 14.45
C GLY A 472 -14.42 -9.50 13.31
N ASN A 473 -15.02 -9.67 12.14
CA ASN A 473 -14.30 -10.21 11.00
C ASN A 473 -13.20 -9.24 10.53
N VAL A 474 -12.07 -9.82 10.13
CA VAL A 474 -10.97 -9.09 9.49
C VAL A 474 -10.90 -9.40 7.99
N LEU A 475 -10.74 -8.35 7.20
CA LEU A 475 -10.72 -8.42 5.73
C LEU A 475 -9.50 -9.15 5.20
N GLY A 476 -9.70 -9.98 4.17
CA GLY A 476 -8.63 -10.70 3.50
C GLY A 476 -7.97 -11.81 4.33
N SER A 477 -8.56 -12.21 5.46
CA SER A 477 -8.01 -13.32 6.26
C SER A 477 -8.18 -14.67 5.57
N ASN A 478 -7.29 -15.62 5.89
CA ASN A 478 -7.30 -16.96 5.28
C ASN A 478 -8.67 -17.63 5.46
N GLY A 479 -9.21 -18.17 4.36
CA GLY A 479 -10.49 -18.86 4.33
C GLY A 479 -11.73 -17.99 4.60
N SER A 480 -11.62 -16.66 4.47
CA SER A 480 -12.77 -15.74 4.62
C SER A 480 -13.60 -15.60 3.34
N VAL A 481 -14.76 -14.94 3.45
CA VAL A 481 -15.77 -14.82 2.38
C VAL A 481 -15.23 -14.14 1.11
N ILE A 482 -14.37 -13.13 1.24
CA ILE A 482 -13.87 -12.37 0.08
C ILE A 482 -12.96 -13.24 -0.81
N PRO A 483 -11.92 -13.94 -0.29
CA PRO A 483 -11.17 -14.91 -1.07
C PRO A 483 -12.04 -15.98 -1.74
N ILE A 484 -13.08 -16.46 -1.06
CA ILE A 484 -14.01 -17.46 -1.61
C ILE A 484 -14.77 -16.86 -2.80
N PHE A 485 -15.32 -15.64 -2.66
CA PHE A 485 -16.02 -14.96 -3.75
C PHE A 485 -15.09 -14.65 -4.92
N LYS A 486 -13.86 -14.19 -4.68
CA LYS A 486 -12.85 -13.99 -5.74
C LYS A 486 -12.61 -15.29 -6.52
N LYS A 487 -12.49 -16.43 -5.83
CA LYS A 487 -12.33 -17.74 -6.46
C LYS A 487 -13.57 -18.18 -7.25
N GLN A 488 -14.77 -17.98 -6.70
CA GLN A 488 -16.04 -18.31 -7.36
C GLN A 488 -16.25 -17.47 -8.63
N ILE A 489 -15.95 -16.18 -8.56
CA ILE A 489 -15.99 -15.26 -9.71
C ILE A 489 -15.00 -15.71 -10.79
N ALA A 490 -13.76 -16.02 -10.40
CA ALA A 490 -12.74 -16.51 -11.33
C ALA A 490 -13.11 -17.85 -11.99
N MET A 491 -13.97 -18.65 -11.36
CA MET A 491 -14.52 -19.90 -11.89
C MET A 491 -15.80 -19.72 -12.73
N GLY A 492 -16.32 -18.50 -12.88
CA GLY A 492 -17.54 -18.21 -13.63
C GLY A 492 -18.85 -18.27 -12.82
N GLY A 493 -18.76 -18.38 -11.49
CA GLY A 493 -19.93 -18.42 -10.59
C GLY A 493 -20.63 -19.78 -10.48
N PRO A 494 -21.79 -19.85 -9.80
CA PRO A 494 -22.42 -18.78 -9.03
C PRO A 494 -21.68 -18.45 -7.73
N ILE A 495 -21.88 -17.25 -7.20
CA ILE A 495 -21.43 -16.91 -5.84
C ILE A 495 -22.42 -17.50 -4.83
N THR A 496 -21.90 -18.14 -3.78
CA THR A 496 -22.74 -18.72 -2.71
C THR A 496 -22.82 -17.81 -1.51
N VAL A 497 -24.00 -17.25 -1.24
CA VAL A 497 -24.30 -16.47 -0.03
C VAL A 497 -25.14 -17.33 0.91
N THR A 498 -24.86 -17.33 2.21
CA THR A 498 -25.57 -18.19 3.16
C THR A 498 -27.02 -17.73 3.36
N HIS A 499 -27.24 -16.44 3.59
CA HIS A 499 -28.58 -15.85 3.75
C HIS A 499 -28.66 -14.43 3.16
N PRO A 500 -29.78 -13.99 2.57
CA PRO A 500 -29.93 -12.64 2.00
C PRO A 500 -29.67 -11.52 3.01
N ASP A 501 -30.11 -11.71 4.26
CA ASP A 501 -30.02 -10.70 5.31
C ASP A 501 -28.79 -10.82 6.22
N ILE A 502 -27.83 -11.71 5.90
CA ILE A 502 -26.65 -11.90 6.74
C ILE A 502 -25.74 -10.66 6.69
N ILE A 503 -25.41 -10.12 7.86
CA ILE A 503 -24.48 -8.99 8.00
C ILE A 503 -23.25 -9.40 8.80
N ARG A 504 -22.12 -8.79 8.48
CA ARG A 504 -20.87 -8.91 9.24
C ARG A 504 -20.21 -7.57 9.40
N PHE A 505 -19.50 -7.41 10.51
CA PHE A 505 -18.63 -6.26 10.75
C PHE A 505 -17.23 -6.54 10.22
N PHE A 506 -16.59 -5.54 9.64
CA PHE A 506 -15.29 -5.69 9.00
C PHE A 506 -14.30 -4.61 9.45
N MET A 507 -13.06 -5.03 9.65
CA MET A 507 -11.91 -4.15 9.85
C MET A 507 -10.73 -4.70 9.05
N LEU A 508 -9.74 -3.87 8.68
CA LEU A 508 -8.50 -4.44 8.14
C LEU A 508 -7.70 -5.18 9.21
N ILE A 509 -6.94 -6.18 8.78
CA ILE A 509 -5.98 -6.88 9.65
C ILE A 509 -4.99 -5.88 10.29
N PRO A 510 -4.31 -4.98 9.54
CA PRO A 510 -3.46 -3.96 10.15
C PRO A 510 -4.14 -3.07 11.19
N GLU A 511 -5.40 -2.72 10.97
CA GLU A 511 -6.19 -1.86 11.86
C GLU A 511 -6.52 -2.59 13.17
N ALA A 512 -6.98 -3.84 13.07
CA ALA A 512 -7.26 -4.68 14.23
C ALA A 512 -5.99 -4.89 15.08
N CYS A 513 -4.86 -5.19 14.44
CA CYS A 513 -3.57 -5.36 15.13
C CYS A 513 -3.12 -4.08 15.84
N LYS A 514 -3.35 -2.89 15.26
CA LYS A 514 -3.08 -1.62 15.95
C LYS A 514 -3.92 -1.45 17.21
N LEU A 515 -5.21 -1.74 17.14
CA LEU A 515 -6.09 -1.68 18.31
C LEU A 515 -5.71 -2.74 19.37
N VAL A 516 -5.24 -3.93 18.95
CA VAL A 516 -4.69 -4.95 19.86
C VAL A 516 -3.46 -4.42 20.60
N LEU A 517 -2.54 -3.77 19.89
CA LEU A 517 -1.34 -3.20 20.49
C LEU A 517 -1.68 -2.04 21.46
N GLU A 518 -2.63 -1.20 21.09
CA GLU A 518 -3.15 -0.11 21.93
C GLU A 518 -3.84 -0.67 23.20
N ALA A 519 -4.71 -1.67 23.06
CA ALA A 519 -5.35 -2.38 24.17
C ALA A 519 -4.32 -3.06 25.09
N GLY A 520 -3.33 -3.74 24.50
CA GLY A 520 -2.20 -4.32 25.22
C GLY A 520 -1.36 -3.27 25.94
N THR A 521 -1.24 -2.06 25.41
CA THR A 521 -0.49 -0.98 26.07
C THR A 521 -1.27 -0.42 27.27
N MET A 522 -2.58 -0.17 27.10
CA MET A 522 -3.40 0.48 28.13
C MET A 522 -3.89 -0.45 29.25
N GLY A 523 -4.05 -1.75 28.97
CA GLY A 523 -4.63 -2.70 29.93
C GLY A 523 -3.79 -2.86 31.19
N LYS A 524 -4.46 -3.02 32.33
CA LYS A 524 -3.85 -3.18 33.66
C LYS A 524 -3.99 -4.60 34.21
N GLY A 525 -4.66 -5.49 33.47
CA GLY A 525 -4.91 -6.88 33.83
C GLY A 525 -6.39 -7.12 34.18
N GLY A 526 -6.98 -8.17 33.59
CA GLY A 526 -8.35 -8.61 33.80
C GLY A 526 -9.36 -8.04 32.80
N GLU A 527 -8.99 -7.04 32.01
CA GLU A 527 -9.90 -6.40 31.06
C GLU A 527 -10.14 -7.25 29.80
N ILE A 528 -11.40 -7.29 29.36
CA ILE A 528 -11.77 -7.67 28.00
C ILE A 528 -12.08 -6.38 27.23
N PHE A 529 -11.22 -6.04 26.29
CA PHE A 529 -11.44 -4.93 25.37
C PHE A 529 -12.30 -5.36 24.20
N VAL A 530 -13.27 -4.52 23.83
CA VAL A 530 -14.16 -4.71 22.70
C VAL A 530 -13.98 -3.55 21.73
N PHE A 531 -13.72 -3.86 20.47
CA PHE A 531 -13.48 -2.84 19.46
C PHE A 531 -14.77 -2.42 18.76
N ASP A 532 -14.91 -1.11 18.55
CA ASP A 532 -15.93 -0.56 17.66
C ASP A 532 -15.54 -0.87 16.20
N MET A 533 -16.35 -1.71 15.57
CA MET A 533 -16.16 -2.17 14.20
C MET A 533 -16.85 -1.29 13.16
N GLY A 534 -17.52 -0.20 13.57
CA GLY A 534 -18.26 0.68 12.68
C GLY A 534 -19.54 0.04 12.13
N LYS A 535 -19.88 0.37 10.88
CA LYS A 535 -21.15 -0.05 10.27
C LYS A 535 -21.09 -1.49 9.77
N PRO A 536 -22.13 -2.31 10.01
CA PRO A 536 -22.19 -3.66 9.47
C PRO A 536 -22.39 -3.64 7.95
N VAL A 537 -21.92 -4.70 7.30
CA VAL A 537 -22.00 -4.88 5.83
C VAL A 537 -22.81 -6.12 5.54
N ARG A 538 -23.80 -6.00 4.66
CA ARG A 538 -24.62 -7.13 4.20
C ARG A 538 -23.87 -7.94 3.15
N ILE A 539 -23.74 -9.25 3.35
CA ILE A 539 -22.89 -10.10 2.50
C ILE A 539 -23.45 -10.22 1.09
N ALA A 540 -24.77 -10.14 0.91
CA ALA A 540 -25.39 -10.09 -0.42
C ALA A 540 -24.98 -8.83 -1.20
N ASP A 541 -24.87 -7.68 -0.54
CA ASP A 541 -24.47 -6.43 -1.19
C ASP A 541 -22.96 -6.43 -1.48
N LEU A 542 -22.16 -7.02 -0.59
CA LEU A 542 -20.75 -7.31 -0.84
C LEU A 542 -20.56 -8.17 -2.11
N ALA A 543 -21.32 -9.26 -2.24
CA ALA A 543 -21.25 -10.14 -3.41
C ALA A 543 -21.59 -9.40 -4.71
N LYS A 544 -22.68 -8.60 -4.73
CA LYS A 544 -23.08 -7.79 -5.88
C LYS A 544 -21.98 -6.82 -6.32
N ARG A 545 -21.35 -6.14 -5.35
CA ARG A 545 -20.25 -5.20 -5.62
C ARG A 545 -19.01 -5.91 -6.17
N MET A 546 -18.67 -7.08 -5.65
CA MET A 546 -17.55 -7.87 -6.17
C MET A 546 -17.79 -8.34 -7.60
N ILE A 547 -19.02 -8.73 -7.96
CA ILE A 547 -19.39 -9.06 -9.34
C ILE A 547 -19.20 -7.84 -10.23
N ALA A 548 -19.73 -6.68 -9.85
CA ALA A 548 -19.58 -5.44 -10.62
C ALA A 548 -18.10 -5.06 -10.84
N LEU A 549 -17.28 -5.11 -9.78
CA LEU A 549 -15.85 -4.81 -9.85
C LEU A 549 -15.05 -5.80 -10.72
N SER A 550 -15.52 -7.05 -10.83
CA SER A 550 -14.84 -8.05 -11.65
C SER A 550 -14.97 -7.80 -13.16
N GLY A 551 -15.97 -7.01 -13.58
CA GLY A 551 -16.31 -6.80 -14.99
C GLY A 551 -16.81 -8.07 -15.70
N VAL A 552 -17.19 -9.11 -14.95
CA VAL A 552 -17.74 -10.36 -15.49
C VAL A 552 -19.26 -10.33 -15.41
N ASP A 553 -19.91 -10.38 -16.57
CA ASP A 553 -21.36 -10.48 -16.68
C ASP A 553 -21.87 -11.91 -16.44
N GLY A 554 -23.12 -12.04 -15.99
CA GLY A 554 -23.81 -13.34 -15.91
C GLY A 554 -23.49 -14.21 -14.69
N ILE A 555 -22.88 -13.64 -13.64
CA ILE A 555 -22.67 -14.34 -12.36
C ILE A 555 -23.90 -14.20 -11.47
N ASP A 556 -24.54 -15.32 -11.17
CA ASP A 556 -25.67 -15.38 -10.24
C ASP A 556 -25.22 -15.45 -8.77
N ILE A 557 -26.08 -14.96 -7.87
CA ILE A 557 -25.96 -15.17 -6.43
C ILE A 557 -26.93 -16.27 -6.02
N LYS A 558 -26.40 -17.38 -5.50
CA LYS A 558 -27.18 -18.50 -4.97
C LYS A 558 -27.20 -18.45 -3.44
N TYR A 559 -28.41 -18.46 -2.87
CA TYR A 559 -28.59 -18.59 -1.43
C TYR A 559 -28.53 -20.07 -1.02
N VAL A 560 -27.61 -20.43 -0.13
CA VAL A 560 -27.33 -21.83 0.24
C VAL A 560 -27.83 -22.23 1.63
N GLY A 561 -28.42 -21.29 2.38
CA GLY A 561 -28.83 -21.50 3.76
C GLY A 561 -27.74 -21.16 4.78
N LEU A 562 -28.16 -20.92 6.02
CA LEU A 562 -27.24 -20.77 7.15
C LEU A 562 -26.61 -22.12 7.47
N ARG A 563 -25.33 -22.09 7.84
CA ARG A 563 -24.59 -23.28 8.29
C ARG A 563 -24.81 -23.51 9.79
N ASP A 564 -24.52 -24.72 10.23
CA ASP A 564 -24.58 -25.07 11.65
C ASP A 564 -23.75 -24.11 12.50
N GLY A 565 -24.36 -23.59 13.57
CA GLY A 565 -23.75 -22.65 14.50
C GLY A 565 -23.62 -21.21 13.98
N GLU A 566 -23.99 -20.92 12.73
CA GLU A 566 -23.83 -19.60 12.11
C GLU A 566 -24.95 -18.63 12.49
N LYS A 567 -24.58 -17.45 13.01
CA LYS A 567 -25.53 -16.37 13.32
C LYS A 567 -25.92 -15.59 12.07
N LEU A 568 -27.17 -15.17 12.00
CA LEU A 568 -27.61 -14.18 11.00
C LEU A 568 -26.99 -12.79 11.27
N PHE A 569 -26.92 -12.41 12.55
CA PHE A 569 -26.35 -11.15 13.04
C PHE A 569 -25.32 -11.46 14.13
N GLU A 570 -24.09 -10.95 14.00
CA GLU A 570 -23.10 -11.04 15.08
C GLU A 570 -23.36 -9.92 16.09
N GLU A 571 -23.29 -10.26 17.37
CA GLU A 571 -23.38 -9.29 18.47
C GLU A 571 -21.96 -8.85 18.84
N VAL A 572 -21.74 -7.54 18.96
CA VAL A 572 -20.46 -7.02 19.46
C VAL A 572 -20.42 -7.06 20.99
N LEU A 573 -21.58 -7.03 21.66
CA LEU A 573 -21.76 -7.00 23.11
C LEU A 573 -22.97 -7.83 23.53
N ASN A 574 -22.91 -8.42 24.72
CA ASN A 574 -24.02 -9.12 25.34
C ASN A 574 -24.95 -8.13 26.06
N ASP A 575 -26.27 -8.34 26.02
CA ASP A 575 -27.27 -7.56 26.79
C ASP A 575 -26.97 -7.48 28.30
N LYS A 576 -26.22 -8.45 28.83
CA LYS A 576 -25.79 -8.51 30.24
C LYS A 576 -24.42 -7.88 30.52
N GLU A 577 -23.68 -7.48 29.48
CA GLU A 577 -22.35 -6.87 29.61
C GLU A 577 -22.46 -5.35 29.46
N ALA A 578 -22.22 -4.62 30.55
CA ALA A 578 -22.06 -3.16 30.46
C ALA A 578 -20.67 -2.83 29.90
N THR A 579 -20.59 -1.85 29.01
CA THR A 579 -19.30 -1.32 28.54
C THR A 579 -18.88 -0.07 29.30
N ILE A 580 -17.58 0.05 29.50
CA ILE A 580 -16.94 1.25 30.03
C ILE A 580 -16.09 1.86 28.90
N PRO A 581 -16.24 3.16 28.59
CA PRO A 581 -15.37 3.81 27.62
C PRO A 581 -13.91 3.83 28.11
N THR A 582 -12.97 3.82 27.17
CA THR A 582 -11.54 4.05 27.44
C THR A 582 -11.11 5.43 26.94
N HIS A 583 -9.83 5.78 27.03
CA HIS A 583 -9.30 7.00 26.40
C HIS A 583 -9.34 6.93 24.86
N HIS A 584 -9.41 5.73 24.29
CA HIS A 584 -9.51 5.54 22.85
C HIS A 584 -10.97 5.32 22.44
N PRO A 585 -11.53 6.13 21.51
CA PRO A 585 -12.97 6.14 21.20
C PRO A 585 -13.49 4.83 20.62
N LYS A 586 -12.63 4.05 19.95
CA LYS A 586 -12.99 2.73 19.38
C LYS A 586 -12.68 1.53 20.28
N ILE A 587 -12.28 1.75 21.53
CA ILE A 587 -11.97 0.67 22.47
C ILE A 587 -12.82 0.85 23.72
N MET A 588 -13.57 -0.18 24.07
CA MET A 588 -14.39 -0.25 25.29
C MET A 588 -13.94 -1.43 26.16
N VAL A 589 -14.19 -1.37 27.46
CA VAL A 589 -13.99 -2.51 28.38
C VAL A 589 -15.34 -3.15 28.68
N ALA A 590 -15.46 -4.45 28.43
CA ALA A 590 -16.64 -5.23 28.79
C ALA A 590 -16.58 -5.65 30.27
N LYS A 591 -17.63 -5.37 31.02
CA LYS A 591 -17.85 -5.95 32.36
C LYS A 591 -18.47 -7.32 32.21
N VAL A 592 -17.71 -8.36 32.51
CA VAL A 592 -18.17 -9.74 32.43
C VAL A 592 -18.33 -10.36 33.81
N ARG A 593 -19.03 -11.49 33.87
CA ARG A 593 -19.20 -12.29 35.08
C ARG A 593 -17.85 -12.81 35.60
N GLU A 594 -17.63 -12.69 36.91
CA GLU A 594 -16.48 -13.29 37.59
C GLU A 594 -16.76 -14.77 37.94
N TYR A 595 -15.71 -15.59 37.87
CA TYR A 595 -15.72 -17.00 38.23
C TYR A 595 -14.57 -17.27 39.22
N PRO A 596 -14.70 -18.22 40.16
CA PRO A 596 -13.57 -18.66 40.98
C PRO A 596 -12.51 -19.37 40.12
N TYR A 597 -11.22 -19.09 40.35
CA TYR A 597 -10.13 -19.69 39.57
C TYR A 597 -10.08 -21.21 39.69
N GLU A 598 -10.22 -21.78 40.88
CA GLU A 598 -10.23 -23.24 41.05
C GLU A 598 -11.38 -23.92 40.29
N LEU A 599 -12.54 -23.26 40.18
CA LEU A 599 -13.65 -23.78 39.39
C LEU A 599 -13.32 -23.73 37.89
N ALA A 600 -12.77 -22.62 37.40
CA ALA A 600 -12.38 -22.49 36.00
C ALA A 600 -11.28 -23.52 35.63
N ARG A 601 -10.26 -23.68 36.48
CA ARG A 601 -9.18 -24.66 36.33
C ARG A 601 -9.69 -26.09 36.32
N LYS A 602 -10.57 -26.45 37.25
CA LYS A 602 -11.18 -27.79 37.29
C LYS A 602 -12.05 -28.06 36.07
N ASN A 603 -12.90 -27.10 35.70
CA ASN A 603 -13.76 -27.23 34.53
C ASN A 603 -12.97 -27.43 33.25
N GLU A 604 -11.86 -26.71 33.08
CA GLU A 604 -10.98 -26.90 31.94
C GLU A 604 -10.29 -28.27 31.96
N GLU A 605 -9.77 -28.73 33.10
CA GLU A 605 -9.15 -30.05 33.22
C GLU A 605 -10.17 -31.16 32.90
N ASP A 606 -11.36 -31.10 33.50
CA ASP A 606 -12.44 -32.05 33.25
C ASP A 606 -12.83 -32.07 31.77
N LEU A 607 -12.90 -30.91 31.12
CA LEU A 607 -13.23 -30.78 29.70
C LEU A 607 -12.09 -31.30 28.80
N TYR A 608 -10.83 -31.07 29.16
CA TYR A 608 -9.67 -31.59 28.45
C TYR A 608 -9.64 -33.12 28.50
N GLN A 609 -9.84 -33.72 29.68
CA GLN A 609 -9.94 -35.18 29.79
C GLN A 609 -11.14 -35.73 29.01
N LEU A 610 -12.29 -35.06 29.08
CA LEU A 610 -13.49 -35.46 28.33
C LEU A 610 -13.27 -35.40 26.81
N SER A 611 -12.44 -34.47 26.32
CA SER A 611 -12.17 -34.33 24.88
C SER A 611 -11.58 -35.59 24.24
N PHE A 612 -10.85 -36.41 24.99
CA PHE A 612 -10.25 -37.67 24.49
C PHE A 612 -11.27 -38.81 24.32
N THR A 613 -12.51 -38.63 24.79
CA THR A 613 -13.60 -39.56 24.51
C THR A 613 -14.15 -39.40 23.10
N TYR A 614 -13.92 -38.24 22.47
CA TYR A 614 -14.53 -37.84 21.19
C TYR A 614 -16.07 -37.97 21.17
N ASP A 615 -16.71 -37.93 22.34
CA ASP A 615 -18.17 -37.83 22.45
C ASP A 615 -18.58 -36.36 22.36
N ASP A 616 -18.89 -35.95 21.13
CA ASP A 616 -19.36 -34.60 20.81
C ASP A 616 -20.48 -34.09 21.73
N MET A 617 -21.48 -34.92 22.04
CA MET A 617 -22.63 -34.51 22.84
C MET A 617 -22.23 -34.31 24.30
N ALA A 618 -21.40 -35.20 24.85
CA ALA A 618 -20.88 -35.05 26.20
C ALA A 618 -19.97 -33.81 26.32
N ILE A 619 -19.07 -33.60 25.36
CA ILE A 619 -18.17 -32.45 25.32
C ILE A 619 -18.97 -31.15 25.27
N VAL A 620 -19.91 -31.03 24.32
CA VAL A 620 -20.70 -29.80 24.15
C VAL A 620 -21.64 -29.57 25.34
N LYS A 621 -22.18 -30.63 25.95
CA LYS A 621 -22.92 -30.52 27.21
C LYS A 621 -22.06 -29.90 28.31
N LYS A 622 -20.83 -30.39 28.49
CA LYS A 622 -19.90 -29.82 29.47
C LYS A 622 -19.54 -28.37 29.14
N MET A 623 -19.38 -28.01 27.86
CA MET A 623 -19.16 -26.63 27.45
C MET A 623 -20.33 -25.71 27.84
N LYS A 624 -21.59 -26.17 27.69
CA LYS A 624 -22.79 -25.43 28.10
C LYS A 624 -22.90 -25.28 29.63
N GLU A 625 -22.46 -26.27 30.40
CA GLU A 625 -22.36 -26.15 31.87
C GLU A 625 -21.37 -25.05 32.29
N ILE A 626 -20.25 -24.92 31.57
CA ILE A 626 -19.22 -23.90 31.84
C ILE A 626 -19.67 -22.51 31.37
N VAL A 627 -20.37 -22.45 30.24
CA VAL A 627 -20.84 -21.22 29.59
C VAL A 627 -22.36 -21.27 29.46
N PRO A 628 -23.12 -20.90 30.51
CA PRO A 628 -24.59 -21.00 30.51
C PRO A 628 -25.29 -20.15 29.44
N GLU A 629 -24.62 -19.12 28.93
CA GLU A 629 -25.09 -18.31 27.80
C GLU A 629 -24.90 -18.97 26.42
N TYR A 630 -24.27 -20.16 26.33
CA TYR A 630 -24.09 -20.88 25.07
C TYR A 630 -25.38 -21.57 24.62
N LYS A 631 -26.05 -20.97 23.62
CA LYS A 631 -27.25 -21.54 22.98
C LYS A 631 -26.98 -21.89 21.53
N SER A 632 -27.03 -23.17 21.20
CA SER A 632 -26.70 -23.64 19.86
C SER A 632 -27.76 -23.16 18.84
N GLN A 633 -27.33 -22.80 17.64
CA GLN A 633 -28.25 -22.42 16.55
C GLN A 633 -27.96 -23.26 15.32
N HIS A 634 -29.00 -23.79 14.68
CA HIS A 634 -28.89 -24.62 13.48
C HIS A 634 -27.94 -25.82 13.65
N SER A 635 -27.76 -26.33 14.87
CA SER A 635 -26.76 -27.38 15.18
C SER A 635 -27.41 -28.55 15.93
N LYS A 636 -26.86 -29.75 15.77
CA LYS A 636 -27.28 -30.97 16.50
C LYS A 636 -27.25 -30.80 18.02
N TYR A 637 -26.43 -29.87 18.52
CA TYR A 637 -26.30 -29.58 19.95
C TYR A 637 -27.46 -28.76 20.54
N SER A 638 -28.42 -28.31 19.71
CA SER A 638 -29.59 -27.56 20.18
C SER A 638 -30.46 -28.40 21.12
N GLU A 639 -30.40 -29.74 21.02
CA GLU A 639 -31.06 -30.66 21.96
C GLU A 639 -30.58 -30.49 23.41
N LEU A 640 -29.37 -29.94 23.60
CA LEU A 640 -28.78 -29.70 24.91
C LEU A 640 -29.17 -28.33 25.49
N ASP A 641 -29.85 -27.46 24.74
CA ASP A 641 -30.23 -26.10 25.18
C ASP A 641 -31.44 -26.07 26.13
N HIS A 642 -32.15 -27.20 26.24
CA HIS A 642 -33.40 -27.32 27.00
C HIS A 642 -33.23 -27.97 28.38
N ASN A 643 -32.00 -28.33 28.76
CA ASN A 643 -31.68 -29.05 30.00
C ASN A 643 -30.92 -28.19 31.01
#